data_AF-A0A1G4SPT6-F1
#
_entry.id   AF-A0A1G4SPT6-F1
#
_cell.length_a   1.000
_cell.length_b   1.000
_cell.length_c   1.000
_cell.angle_alpha   90.00
_cell.angle_beta   90.00
_cell.angle_gamma   90.00
#
_symmetry.space_group_name_H-M   'P 1'
#
loop_
_entity.id
_entity.type
_entity.pdbx_description
1 polymer ?
#
loop_
_entity_poly.entity_id
_entity_poly.type
_entity_poly.pdbx_seq_one_letter_code
_entity_poly.pdbx_strand_id
1 'polypeptide(L)'
;MIKKVRSWSKDSSILNLIGKKKVDWSVFEYGSHIPIEFHIDFIEANGSEKIEVGKSKRIQLIFGTHTYDASLSNIDQRSANREALQLRYDSNKELKALMMSTFKSTYDYIAAARSKSSGSPKAASRSRSNGDSPKEQIKVPDEQAEYIEFYATGVPYRYEIKFITGNTTLLTQHDLPGIWWVNQGATLSAGQAEGNLWAPLKASNGRAMYHWDTMDEVKVGDIILHYANGALRSVSQVFEAAVRAPKPASFQSSGDGWEQEGRLVRVQYHALEPAIPLQRFSQALIPLDIDQGPIHTGGGVKQGYLFRFTLQAMQIIQARSADTAWPDFTKLSSVIDPMKGGELVEMEPIPDSDVASTVQIIQTYIRRKGFQFPDHLIENFYLSLKTKPFVILAGVSGTGKTKLVKLFAEALGATSTNRQFTLIPVRPDWSDPSDLLGYKDLSGAFRPGRLTEVLLEATKPSNRHKPYFICLDEMNLARVEHYFSDLLSVLETQEWHDGRIMTASLIGKESLTTDQDQQTFGNMYLPDNVYLVGTVNMDETTHPFSKKVLDRANTIEFNYINLAQYPDEALADDDELATQVSNSFLRSDYLQLVDVYGEYRDLVHRTTDMLVKINTILEEIHSHVGFRIRDAICFYLIYNERFQLLSEDAALDMQLLQKILPRIQGSGGSVKRALLQLMEVALDKSLPIQKMMDDPTEPNFKWNAGSSSEIVRYPQSARKIAFMLRRLEEDGFTSYWLS
;
A
#
# COMPACT_ATOMS: atom_id res chain seq x y z
N MET A 1 18.11 17.71 2.17
CA MET A 1 19.21 18.68 1.97
C MET A 1 20.28 17.99 1.13
N ILE A 2 20.67 18.57 -0.02
CA ILE A 2 21.56 17.90 -0.98
C ILE A 2 23.03 18.22 -0.64
N LYS A 3 23.80 17.19 -0.31
CA LYS A 3 25.25 17.24 -0.10
C LYS A 3 25.94 16.89 -1.41
N LYS A 4 26.83 17.74 -1.94
CA LYS A 4 27.57 17.49 -3.19
C LYS A 4 29.04 17.85 -3.06
N VAL A 5 29.93 16.87 -3.28
CA VAL A 5 31.39 17.01 -3.24
C VAL A 5 32.01 16.30 -4.43
N ARG A 6 32.64 17.07 -5.34
CA ARG A 6 33.25 16.56 -6.57
C ARG A 6 32.24 15.75 -7.41
N SER A 7 32.53 14.47 -7.68
CA SER A 7 31.65 13.56 -8.40
C SER A 7 30.68 12.80 -7.50
N TRP A 8 30.65 13.07 -6.19
CA TRP A 8 29.68 12.47 -5.27
C TRP A 8 28.61 13.47 -4.85
N SER A 9 27.37 13.00 -4.74
CA SER A 9 26.24 13.72 -4.16
C SER A 9 25.40 12.79 -3.30
N LYS A 10 24.66 13.29 -2.34
CA LYS A 10 23.62 12.56 -1.60
C LYS A 10 22.48 13.51 -1.37
N ASP A 11 21.27 13.08 -1.73
CA ASP A 11 20.06 13.73 -1.26
C ASP A 11 19.55 12.96 -0.05
N SER A 12 19.51 13.62 1.11
CA SER A 12 19.07 12.99 2.35
C SER A 12 17.57 12.65 2.38
N SER A 13 16.79 13.11 1.39
CA SER A 13 15.37 12.71 1.19
C SER A 13 15.21 11.33 0.56
N ILE A 14 16.29 10.73 0.02
CA ILE A 14 16.23 9.41 -0.61
C ILE A 14 16.59 8.37 0.44
N LEU A 15 15.59 7.59 0.85
CA LEU A 15 15.75 6.54 1.88
C LEU A 15 16.88 5.57 1.54
N ASN A 16 17.68 5.23 2.55
CA ASN A 16 18.83 4.32 2.49
C ASN A 16 19.96 4.71 1.51
N LEU A 17 19.92 5.90 0.89
CA LEU A 17 20.98 6.35 0.00
C LEU A 17 22.26 6.66 0.80
N ILE A 18 23.32 5.89 0.53
CA ILE A 18 24.67 6.12 1.06
C ILE A 18 25.34 7.24 0.27
N GLY A 19 25.19 7.22 -1.05
CA GLY A 19 25.71 8.25 -1.93
C GLY A 19 25.49 7.94 -3.41
N LYS A 20 25.55 8.99 -4.23
CA LYS A 20 25.40 8.99 -5.68
C LYS A 20 26.71 9.45 -6.31
N LYS A 21 27.30 8.61 -7.15
CA LYS A 21 28.55 8.87 -7.87
C LYS A 21 28.26 9.17 -9.33
N LYS A 22 28.60 10.37 -9.80
CA LYS A 22 28.65 10.71 -11.24
C LYS A 22 29.70 9.84 -11.93
N VAL A 23 29.32 9.17 -13.01
CA VAL A 23 30.19 8.25 -13.76
C VAL A 23 31.34 9.03 -14.40
N ASP A 24 32.56 8.49 -14.26
CA ASP A 24 33.78 8.99 -14.88
C ASP A 24 34.67 7.81 -15.25
N TRP A 25 35.83 8.05 -15.88
CA TRP A 25 36.71 6.97 -16.33
C TRP A 25 37.11 5.98 -15.22
N SER A 26 37.26 6.46 -13.98
CA SER A 26 37.72 5.58 -12.88
C SER A 26 36.75 4.44 -12.60
N VAL A 27 35.45 4.67 -12.83
CA VAL A 27 34.38 3.67 -12.70
C VAL A 27 34.58 2.50 -13.66
N PHE A 28 35.14 2.72 -14.84
CA PHE A 28 35.35 1.65 -15.83
C PHE A 28 36.68 0.90 -15.62
N GLU A 29 37.61 1.45 -14.85
CA GLU A 29 38.98 0.92 -14.75
C GLU A 29 39.28 0.27 -13.39
N TYR A 30 38.98 0.95 -12.28
CA TYR A 30 39.39 0.48 -10.95
C TYR A 30 38.36 0.67 -9.84
N GLY A 31 37.48 1.68 -9.94
CA GLY A 31 36.45 1.93 -8.94
C GLY A 31 36.24 3.41 -8.66
N SER A 32 36.11 3.79 -7.39
CA SER A 32 35.86 5.17 -6.98
C SER A 32 36.54 5.52 -5.66
N HIS A 33 37.04 6.75 -5.55
CA HIS A 33 37.44 7.32 -4.28
C HIS A 33 36.25 8.00 -3.62
N ILE A 34 36.01 7.69 -2.34
CA ILE A 34 34.91 8.24 -1.55
C ILE A 34 35.45 9.45 -0.76
N PRO A 35 34.90 10.66 -0.98
CA PRO A 35 35.28 11.86 -0.23
C PRO A 35 35.03 11.69 1.27
N ILE A 36 35.84 12.36 2.10
CA ILE A 36 35.79 12.25 3.57
C ILE A 36 34.40 12.56 4.13
N GLU A 37 33.69 13.48 3.48
CA GLU A 37 32.35 13.87 3.86
C GLU A 37 31.40 12.66 3.81
N PHE A 38 31.58 11.72 2.87
CA PHE A 38 30.75 10.52 2.72
C PHE A 38 31.22 9.34 3.57
N HIS A 39 32.30 9.46 4.34
CA HIS A 39 32.79 8.33 5.16
C HIS A 39 31.80 7.95 6.24
N ILE A 40 31.15 8.94 6.87
CA ILE A 40 30.12 8.68 7.88
C ILE A 40 28.95 7.87 7.30
N ASP A 41 28.54 8.18 6.08
CA ASP A 41 27.44 7.49 5.39
C ASP A 41 27.77 6.00 5.17
N PHE A 42 29.01 5.69 4.77
CA PHE A 42 29.48 4.31 4.61
C PHE A 42 29.72 3.62 5.96
N ILE A 43 30.13 4.34 7.00
CA ILE A 43 30.32 3.79 8.36
C ILE A 43 28.96 3.41 8.95
N GLU A 44 27.96 4.29 8.86
CA GLU A 44 26.58 4.03 9.30
C GLU A 44 25.97 2.83 8.56
N ALA A 45 26.12 2.79 7.23
CA ALA A 45 25.67 1.65 6.43
C ALA A 45 26.32 0.31 6.82
N ASN A 46 27.47 0.35 7.50
CA ASN A 46 28.19 -0.82 7.99
C ASN A 46 27.97 -1.07 9.50
N GLY A 47 26.88 -0.58 10.09
CA GLY A 47 26.61 -0.77 11.51
C GLY A 47 27.61 -0.04 12.41
N SER A 48 28.09 1.13 11.97
CA SER A 48 29.11 1.94 12.62
C SER A 48 30.51 1.32 12.69
N GLU A 49 30.79 0.26 11.91
CA GLU A 49 32.13 -0.33 11.82
C GLU A 49 33.06 0.52 10.93
N LYS A 50 34.11 1.11 11.53
CA LYS A 50 35.14 1.88 10.81
C LYS A 50 36.26 0.96 10.31
N ILE A 51 36.66 1.12 9.06
CA ILE A 51 37.86 0.45 8.51
C ILE A 51 39.11 1.23 8.95
N GLU A 52 40.01 0.58 9.67
CA GLU A 52 41.30 1.15 10.08
C GLU A 52 42.17 1.54 8.88
N VAL A 53 42.97 2.60 9.03
CA VAL A 53 43.88 3.08 8.01
C VAL A 53 44.88 1.97 7.63
N GLY A 54 44.97 1.67 6.33
CA GLY A 54 45.80 0.60 5.78
C GLY A 54 45.12 -0.77 5.71
N LYS A 55 43.85 -0.90 6.16
CA LYS A 55 43.07 -2.13 6.06
C LYS A 55 42.07 -2.09 4.91
N SER A 56 41.67 -3.27 4.46
CA SER A 56 40.66 -3.48 3.42
C SER A 56 39.65 -4.54 3.86
N LYS A 57 38.38 -4.31 3.53
CA LYS A 57 37.27 -5.25 3.73
C LYS A 57 36.71 -5.65 2.38
N ARG A 58 36.35 -6.93 2.24
CA ARG A 58 35.55 -7.38 1.09
C ARG A 58 34.12 -6.90 1.28
N ILE A 59 33.51 -6.45 0.19
CA ILE A 59 32.14 -5.98 0.16
C ILE A 59 31.40 -6.64 -1.01
N GLN A 60 30.07 -6.61 -0.97
CA GLN A 60 29.23 -7.12 -2.05
C GLN A 60 28.36 -5.99 -2.62
N LEU A 61 28.39 -5.83 -3.94
CA LEU A 61 27.56 -4.89 -4.69
C LEU A 61 26.43 -5.66 -5.37
N ILE A 62 25.18 -5.34 -5.07
CA ILE A 62 24.00 -6.05 -5.56
C ILE A 62 23.34 -5.22 -6.65
N PHE A 63 23.15 -5.78 -7.84
CA PHE A 63 22.42 -5.16 -8.94
C PHE A 63 21.38 -6.15 -9.47
N GLY A 64 20.09 -5.85 -9.27
CA GLY A 64 19.01 -6.80 -9.53
C GLY A 64 19.20 -8.08 -8.70
N THR A 65 19.19 -9.24 -9.35
CA THR A 65 19.41 -10.55 -8.71
C THR A 65 20.89 -10.96 -8.62
N HIS A 66 21.82 -10.15 -9.14
CA HIS A 66 23.23 -10.51 -9.23
C HIS A 66 24.05 -9.80 -8.16
N THR A 67 25.03 -10.53 -7.59
CA THR A 67 25.95 -10.00 -6.58
C THR A 67 27.38 -9.98 -7.12
N TYR A 68 28.05 -8.85 -6.97
CA TYR A 68 29.39 -8.60 -7.47
C TYR A 68 30.36 -8.34 -6.31
N ASP A 69 31.46 -9.09 -6.27
CA ASP A 69 32.50 -8.86 -5.28
C ASP A 69 33.28 -7.57 -5.56
N ALA A 70 33.50 -6.78 -4.50
CA ALA A 70 34.35 -5.60 -4.49
C ALA A 70 35.11 -5.51 -3.15
N SER A 71 35.90 -4.45 -2.98
CA SER A 71 36.61 -4.17 -1.73
C SER A 71 36.53 -2.70 -1.37
N LEU A 72 36.45 -2.43 -0.07
CA LEU A 72 36.48 -1.10 0.51
C LEU A 72 37.72 -0.99 1.39
N SER A 73 38.64 -0.10 1.04
CA SER A 73 39.91 0.08 1.75
C SER A 73 40.08 1.50 2.25
N ASN A 74 40.54 1.67 3.49
CA ASN A 74 40.94 2.98 4.01
C ASN A 74 42.44 3.18 3.77
N ILE A 75 42.81 4.17 2.96
CA ILE A 75 44.19 4.41 2.53
C ILE A 75 44.71 5.73 3.11
N ASP A 76 45.92 5.69 3.66
CA ASP A 76 46.67 6.87 4.10
C ASP A 76 47.29 7.60 2.89
N GLN A 77 46.77 8.77 2.53
CA GLN A 77 47.39 9.62 1.51
C GLN A 77 48.41 10.57 2.15
N ARG A 78 49.61 10.05 2.45
CA ARG A 78 50.71 10.78 3.09
C ARG A 78 51.10 12.09 2.40
N SER A 79 50.92 12.19 1.09
CA SER A 79 51.22 13.42 0.31
C SER A 79 50.16 14.51 0.42
N ALA A 80 48.94 14.18 0.87
CA ALA A 80 47.81 15.11 1.00
C ALA A 80 47.35 15.34 2.46
N ASN A 81 47.98 14.64 3.41
CA ASN A 81 47.65 14.62 4.84
C ASN A 81 46.17 14.30 5.12
N ARG A 82 45.61 13.28 4.45
CA ARG A 82 44.18 12.89 4.53
C ARG A 82 44.00 11.37 4.43
N GLU A 83 42.98 10.84 5.12
CA GLU A 83 42.46 9.47 4.95
C GLU A 83 41.47 9.43 3.77
N ALA A 84 41.49 8.37 2.96
CA ALA A 84 40.55 8.19 1.86
C ALA A 84 40.01 6.75 1.81
N LEU A 85 38.69 6.60 1.87
CA LEU A 85 38.02 5.34 1.53
C LEU A 85 38.05 5.15 0.01
N GLN A 86 38.50 3.98 -0.42
CA GLN A 86 38.56 3.60 -1.83
C GLN A 86 37.70 2.36 -2.06
N LEU A 87 36.71 2.50 -2.92
CA LEU A 87 35.90 1.41 -3.44
C LEU A 87 36.58 0.84 -4.68
N ARG A 88 36.92 -0.45 -4.66
CA ARG A 88 37.73 -1.14 -5.67
C ARG A 88 37.05 -2.42 -6.14
N TYR A 89 36.86 -2.55 -7.45
CA TYR A 89 36.30 -3.74 -8.09
C TYR A 89 37.09 -4.13 -9.34
N ASP A 90 38.40 -3.87 -9.31
CA ASP A 90 39.31 -4.05 -10.44
C ASP A 90 39.33 -5.48 -10.97
N SER A 91 39.23 -6.45 -10.06
CA SER A 91 39.25 -7.89 -10.34
C SER A 91 37.92 -8.42 -10.87
N ASN A 92 36.83 -7.65 -10.78
CA ASN A 92 35.50 -8.07 -11.19
C ASN A 92 35.23 -7.67 -12.67
N LYS A 93 35.58 -8.57 -13.59
CA LYS A 93 35.43 -8.35 -15.04
C LYS A 93 33.97 -8.24 -15.47
N GLU A 94 33.07 -8.95 -14.80
CA GLU A 94 31.64 -8.97 -15.11
C GLU A 94 30.98 -7.64 -14.76
N LEU A 95 31.25 -7.10 -13.58
CA LEU A 95 30.74 -5.78 -13.16
C LEU A 95 31.25 -4.67 -14.09
N LYS A 96 32.52 -4.74 -14.53
CA LYS A 96 33.08 -3.79 -15.50
C LYS A 96 32.40 -3.87 -16.86
N ALA A 97 32.18 -5.08 -17.38
CA ALA A 97 31.49 -5.27 -18.65
C ALA A 97 30.04 -4.76 -18.57
N LEU A 98 29.36 -5.03 -17.44
CA LEU A 98 28.03 -4.49 -17.17
C LEU A 98 28.05 -2.95 -17.19
N MET A 99 28.92 -2.31 -16.41
CA MET A 99 29.03 -0.84 -16.36
C MET A 99 29.33 -0.24 -17.74
N MET A 100 30.26 -0.83 -18.51
CA MET A 100 30.58 -0.37 -19.87
C MET A 100 29.37 -0.50 -20.82
N SER A 101 28.59 -1.58 -20.68
CA SER A 101 27.39 -1.80 -21.49
C SER A 101 26.23 -0.87 -21.11
N THR A 102 26.04 -0.59 -19.81
CA THR A 102 24.96 0.24 -19.30
C THR A 102 25.24 1.73 -19.51
N PHE A 103 26.45 2.19 -19.22
CA PHE A 103 26.89 3.57 -19.38
C PHE A 103 27.59 3.80 -20.72
N LYS A 104 27.09 3.16 -21.78
CA LYS A 104 27.74 3.14 -23.10
C LYS A 104 27.94 4.54 -23.66
N SER A 105 26.97 5.43 -23.44
CA SER A 105 27.03 6.83 -23.89
C SER A 105 28.21 7.58 -23.25
N THR A 106 28.34 7.50 -21.93
CA THR A 106 29.46 8.10 -21.18
C THR A 106 30.78 7.43 -21.53
N TYR A 107 30.78 6.10 -21.68
CA TYR A 107 31.99 5.35 -22.02
C TYR A 107 32.53 5.73 -23.39
N ASP A 108 31.69 5.72 -24.43
CA ASP A 108 32.08 6.07 -25.80
C ASP A 108 32.56 7.53 -25.88
N TYR A 109 31.90 8.45 -25.17
CA TYR A 109 32.32 9.86 -25.08
C TYR A 109 33.72 10.00 -24.47
N ILE A 110 33.96 9.39 -23.30
CA ILE A 110 35.25 9.51 -22.61
C ILE A 110 36.34 8.77 -23.40
N ALA A 111 36.04 7.61 -23.99
CA ALA A 111 36.97 6.84 -24.82
C ALA A 111 37.40 7.62 -26.08
N ALA A 112 36.46 8.27 -26.77
CA ALA A 112 36.73 9.12 -27.93
C ALA A 112 37.54 10.38 -27.56
N ALA A 113 37.29 10.98 -26.40
CA ALA A 113 38.07 12.11 -25.90
C ALA A 113 39.52 11.70 -25.54
N ARG A 114 39.73 10.47 -25.05
CA ARG A 114 41.08 9.92 -24.77
C ARG A 114 41.83 9.50 -26.03
N SER A 115 41.16 8.93 -27.03
CA SER A 115 41.83 8.58 -28.30
C SER A 115 42.35 9.83 -29.02
N LYS A 116 41.57 10.93 -29.00
CA LYS A 116 41.97 12.24 -29.53
C LYS A 116 43.18 12.86 -28.79
N SER A 117 43.34 12.64 -27.48
CA SER A 117 44.50 13.12 -26.73
C SER A 117 45.75 12.24 -26.88
N SER A 118 45.60 10.99 -27.36
CA SER A 118 46.70 10.06 -27.63
C SER A 118 47.31 10.17 -29.04
N GLY A 119 46.72 10.98 -29.94
CA GLY A 119 47.05 11.06 -31.37
C GLY A 119 48.07 12.12 -31.81
N SER A 120 48.90 12.66 -30.91
CA SER A 120 50.02 13.53 -31.31
C SER A 120 51.34 12.76 -31.34
N PRO A 121 52.03 12.65 -32.50
CA PRO A 121 53.31 11.97 -32.57
C PRO A 121 54.39 12.84 -31.90
N LYS A 122 54.81 12.49 -30.68
CA LYS A 122 56.03 13.07 -30.10
C LYS A 122 57.24 12.30 -30.61
N ALA A 123 57.90 12.91 -31.59
CA ALA A 123 59.28 12.66 -31.94
C ALA A 123 60.20 12.76 -30.71
N ALA A 124 61.30 12.02 -30.79
CA ALA A 124 62.34 11.85 -29.78
C ALA A 124 62.82 13.16 -29.11
N SER A 125 62.87 13.20 -27.78
CA SER A 125 64.10 13.54 -27.03
C SER A 125 63.95 13.23 -25.54
N ARG A 126 65.06 12.80 -24.93
CA ARG A 126 65.24 12.55 -23.49
C ARG A 126 65.24 13.87 -22.72
N SER A 127 64.54 13.95 -21.59
CA SER A 127 65.02 14.56 -20.34
C SER A 127 63.93 14.50 -19.27
N ARG A 128 64.29 14.04 -18.07
CA ARG A 128 63.49 14.14 -16.85
C ARG A 128 63.63 15.56 -16.29
N SER A 129 62.52 16.28 -16.13
CA SER A 129 62.41 17.39 -15.20
C SER A 129 61.00 17.49 -14.65
N ASN A 130 60.91 17.58 -13.32
CA ASN A 130 59.70 17.70 -12.50
C ASN A 130 58.71 18.75 -13.01
N GLY A 131 57.43 18.37 -13.04
CA GLY A 131 56.31 19.24 -13.34
C GLY A 131 55.23 18.49 -14.09
N ASP A 132 54.65 17.46 -13.47
CA ASP A 132 53.54 16.71 -14.07
C ASP A 132 52.33 17.66 -14.14
N SER A 133 52.05 18.12 -15.35
CA SER A 133 50.86 18.90 -15.67
C SER A 133 49.64 18.02 -15.34
N PRO A 134 48.62 18.50 -14.62
CA PRO A 134 47.48 17.65 -14.26
C PRO A 134 46.80 17.22 -15.56
N LYS A 135 46.77 15.89 -15.82
CA LYS A 135 45.97 15.31 -16.90
C LYS A 135 44.57 15.92 -16.81
N GLU A 136 44.17 16.71 -17.81
CA GLU A 136 42.84 17.32 -17.84
C GLU A 136 41.79 16.23 -17.62
N GLN A 137 41.04 16.35 -16.52
CA GLN A 137 39.91 15.48 -16.27
C GLN A 137 38.87 15.74 -17.36
N ILE A 138 38.66 14.75 -18.22
CA ILE A 138 37.59 14.78 -19.23
C ILE A 138 36.26 14.86 -18.47
N LYS A 139 35.62 16.04 -18.52
CA LYS A 139 34.33 16.28 -17.88
C LYS A 139 33.21 15.96 -18.87
N VAL A 140 32.38 14.99 -18.52
CA VAL A 140 31.15 14.68 -19.25
C VAL A 140 30.14 15.82 -19.00
N PRO A 141 29.55 16.42 -20.05
CA PRO A 141 28.50 17.43 -19.93
C PRO A 141 27.37 16.97 -18.99
N ASP A 142 26.79 17.87 -18.20
CA ASP A 142 25.77 17.50 -17.20
C ASP A 142 24.50 16.92 -17.83
N GLU A 143 24.17 17.33 -19.06
CA GLU A 143 23.06 16.78 -19.86
C GLU A 143 23.27 15.32 -20.30
N GLN A 144 24.51 14.84 -20.28
CA GLN A 144 24.90 13.47 -20.64
C GLN A 144 25.46 12.72 -19.43
N ALA A 145 25.32 13.27 -18.22
CA ALA A 145 25.89 12.70 -17.02
C ALA A 145 25.09 11.49 -16.55
N GLU A 146 25.76 10.35 -16.45
CA GLU A 146 25.21 9.14 -15.86
C GLU A 146 25.71 8.97 -14.42
N TYR A 147 24.98 8.24 -13.58
CA TYR A 147 25.27 8.10 -12.15
C TYR A 147 25.12 6.67 -11.64
N ILE A 148 25.84 6.36 -10.56
CA ILE A 148 25.66 5.14 -9.76
C ILE A 148 25.20 5.56 -8.36
N GLU A 149 24.06 5.06 -7.93
CA GLU A 149 23.55 5.24 -6.57
C GLU A 149 23.87 4.00 -5.73
N PHE A 150 24.28 4.21 -4.48
CA PHE A 150 24.62 3.16 -3.52
C PHE A 150 23.65 3.22 -2.35
N TYR A 151 23.00 2.10 -2.03
CA TYR A 151 22.02 1.98 -0.97
C TYR A 151 22.45 1.01 0.12
N ALA A 152 22.12 1.33 1.37
CA ALA A 152 22.33 0.47 2.51
C ALA A 152 21.31 -0.66 2.50
N THR A 153 21.76 -1.89 2.78
CA THR A 153 20.92 -3.10 2.81
C THR A 153 20.56 -3.55 4.23
N GLY A 154 21.01 -2.81 5.25
CA GLY A 154 20.95 -3.23 6.65
C GLY A 154 21.98 -4.29 7.04
N VAL A 155 22.66 -4.92 6.08
CA VAL A 155 23.77 -5.86 6.31
C VAL A 155 25.10 -5.15 6.07
N PRO A 156 26.03 -5.14 7.04
CA PRO A 156 27.34 -4.50 6.88
C PRO A 156 28.10 -5.01 5.65
N TYR A 157 28.74 -4.08 4.94
CA TYR A 157 29.54 -4.35 3.74
C TYR A 157 28.76 -4.95 2.56
N ARG A 158 27.43 -4.80 2.54
CA ARG A 158 26.57 -5.13 1.39
C ARG A 158 25.80 -3.89 0.94
N TYR A 159 25.97 -3.53 -0.33
CA TYR A 159 25.33 -2.35 -0.91
C TYR A 159 24.53 -2.72 -2.15
N GLU A 160 23.29 -2.25 -2.24
CA GLU A 160 22.53 -2.29 -3.49
C GLU A 160 22.98 -1.11 -4.37
N ILE A 161 23.21 -1.35 -5.66
CA ILE A 161 23.60 -0.32 -6.61
C ILE A 161 22.50 -0.11 -7.65
N LYS A 162 22.24 1.15 -8.03
CA LYS A 162 21.34 1.51 -9.12
C LYS A 162 22.07 2.36 -10.15
N PHE A 163 21.80 2.11 -11.43
CA PHE A 163 22.41 2.82 -12.55
C PHE A 163 21.42 3.82 -13.13
N ILE A 164 21.81 5.09 -13.15
CA ILE A 164 21.00 6.19 -13.68
C ILE A 164 21.63 6.65 -14.99
N THR A 165 20.94 6.43 -16.11
CA THR A 165 21.41 6.82 -17.45
C THR A 165 20.62 8.02 -17.97
N GLY A 166 21.19 8.77 -18.93
CA GLY A 166 20.60 10.02 -19.45
C GLY A 166 19.27 9.86 -20.21
N ASN A 167 18.76 8.64 -20.39
CA ASN A 167 17.50 8.36 -21.09
C ASN A 167 16.27 8.25 -20.16
N THR A 168 16.42 8.53 -18.86
CA THR A 168 15.35 8.32 -17.87
C THR A 168 15.07 9.62 -17.12
N THR A 169 14.13 10.43 -17.62
CA THR A 169 13.57 11.54 -16.85
C THR A 169 12.62 10.96 -15.81
N LEU A 170 13.09 10.81 -14.57
CA LEU A 170 12.23 10.41 -13.44
C LEU A 170 11.37 11.62 -13.07
N LEU A 171 10.10 11.61 -13.49
CA LEU A 171 9.09 12.57 -13.07
C LEU A 171 8.31 11.98 -11.88
N THR A 172 8.06 12.80 -10.86
CA THR A 172 7.17 12.41 -9.75
C THR A 172 5.72 12.35 -10.25
N GLN A 173 4.83 11.63 -9.54
CA GLN A 173 3.42 11.43 -9.95
C GLN A 173 2.64 12.73 -10.25
N HIS A 174 3.12 13.87 -9.78
CA HIS A 174 2.52 15.19 -10.00
C HIS A 174 2.95 15.90 -11.30
N ASP A 175 3.98 15.40 -12.00
CA ASP A 175 4.60 16.06 -13.16
C ASP A 175 4.44 15.28 -14.49
N LEU A 176 3.67 14.18 -14.51
CA LEU A 176 3.46 13.42 -15.75
C LEU A 176 2.54 14.20 -16.71
N PRO A 177 2.91 14.33 -18.00
CA PRO A 177 2.06 15.01 -18.98
C PRO A 177 0.77 14.22 -19.21
N GLY A 178 -0.33 14.95 -19.40
CA GLY A 178 -1.59 14.36 -19.84
C GLY A 178 -1.42 13.73 -21.23
N ILE A 179 -2.01 12.55 -21.44
CA ILE A 179 -1.98 11.87 -22.73
C ILE A 179 -3.37 11.93 -23.35
N TRP A 180 -3.44 12.36 -24.60
CA TRP A 180 -4.68 12.58 -25.32
C TRP A 180 -4.68 11.88 -26.68
N TRP A 181 -5.87 11.60 -27.20
CA TRP A 181 -6.08 11.04 -28.52
C TRP A 181 -7.01 11.92 -29.32
N VAL A 182 -6.63 12.30 -30.54
CA VAL A 182 -7.46 13.11 -31.44
C VAL A 182 -7.76 12.38 -32.75
N ASN A 183 -9.04 12.37 -33.13
CA ASN A 183 -9.51 11.87 -34.43
C ASN A 183 -9.54 13.02 -35.44
N GLN A 184 -8.56 13.07 -36.33
CA GLN A 184 -8.46 14.10 -37.36
C GLN A 184 -8.58 13.46 -38.73
N GLY A 185 -9.81 13.32 -39.24
CA GLY A 185 -10.06 12.78 -40.57
C GLY A 185 -9.50 13.68 -41.68
N ALA A 186 -10.31 14.60 -42.20
CA ALA A 186 -9.93 15.50 -43.29
C ALA A 186 -9.07 16.71 -42.85
N THR A 187 -9.00 17.01 -41.55
CA THR A 187 -8.35 18.21 -41.00
C THR A 187 -6.91 18.00 -40.56
N LEU A 188 -6.37 16.78 -40.63
CA LEU A 188 -5.01 16.48 -40.17
C LEU A 188 -3.96 17.32 -40.93
N SER A 189 -4.03 17.38 -42.25
CA SER A 189 -3.03 18.10 -43.07
C SER A 189 -3.05 19.61 -42.80
N ALA A 190 -4.24 20.19 -42.59
CA ALA A 190 -4.38 21.60 -42.23
C ALA A 190 -3.85 21.88 -40.82
N GLY A 191 -4.16 21.01 -39.85
CA GLY A 191 -3.66 21.11 -38.49
C GLY A 191 -2.14 20.97 -38.38
N GLN A 192 -1.55 20.05 -39.15
CA GLN A 192 -0.09 19.86 -39.23
C GLN A 192 0.61 21.08 -39.83
N ALA A 193 0.05 21.69 -40.87
CA ALA A 193 0.64 22.86 -41.53
C ALA A 193 0.70 24.10 -40.62
N GLU A 194 -0.30 24.28 -39.74
CA GLU A 194 -0.38 25.45 -38.86
C GLU A 194 0.00 25.17 -37.40
N GLY A 195 0.22 23.91 -37.01
CA GLY A 195 0.54 23.55 -35.62
C GLY A 195 -0.64 23.70 -34.66
N ASN A 196 -1.88 23.51 -35.14
CA ASN A 196 -3.09 23.81 -34.37
C ASN A 196 -4.05 22.62 -34.26
N LEU A 197 -4.75 22.53 -33.14
CA LEU A 197 -5.98 21.75 -32.94
C LEU A 197 -7.12 22.73 -32.69
N TRP A 198 -8.26 22.53 -33.37
CA TRP A 198 -9.42 23.41 -33.19
C TRP A 198 -10.73 22.62 -33.08
N ALA A 199 -11.62 23.03 -32.17
CA ALA A 199 -12.98 22.49 -32.04
C ALA A 199 -14.00 23.60 -31.70
N PRO A 200 -15.26 23.52 -32.19
CA PRO A 200 -16.29 24.52 -31.93
C PRO A 200 -16.77 24.50 -30.47
N LEU A 201 -17.31 25.64 -29.99
CA LEU A 201 -17.86 25.73 -28.62
C LEU A 201 -19.21 24.99 -28.46
N LYS A 202 -20.01 24.87 -29.53
CA LYS A 202 -21.31 24.21 -29.53
C LYS A 202 -21.54 23.49 -30.86
N ALA A 203 -22.36 22.44 -30.85
CA ALA A 203 -22.79 21.78 -32.07
C ALA A 203 -23.76 22.70 -32.84
N SER A 204 -23.96 22.45 -34.13
CA SER A 204 -24.94 23.17 -34.96
C SER A 204 -26.38 23.11 -34.43
N ASN A 205 -26.68 22.19 -33.52
CA ASN A 205 -27.97 22.04 -32.83
C ASN A 205 -28.01 22.62 -31.39
N GLY A 206 -26.97 23.33 -30.96
CA GLY A 206 -26.90 23.99 -29.64
C GLY A 206 -26.61 23.08 -28.44
N ARG A 207 -26.42 21.77 -28.62
CA ARG A 207 -26.02 20.85 -27.54
C ARG A 207 -24.52 20.92 -27.26
N ALA A 208 -24.15 20.90 -25.97
CA ALA A 208 -22.78 20.68 -25.53
C ALA A 208 -22.38 19.23 -25.80
N MET A 209 -21.19 19.01 -26.33
CA MET A 209 -20.65 17.66 -26.57
C MET A 209 -19.40 17.47 -25.72
N TYR A 210 -19.42 16.42 -24.89
CA TYR A 210 -18.38 16.10 -23.90
C TYR A 210 -16.94 16.10 -24.49
N HIS A 211 -16.76 15.65 -25.74
CA HIS A 211 -15.45 15.59 -26.42
C HIS A 211 -14.87 16.94 -26.87
N TRP A 212 -15.62 18.04 -26.73
CA TRP A 212 -15.11 19.40 -27.00
C TRP A 212 -14.75 20.16 -25.73
N ASP A 213 -15.41 19.84 -24.61
CA ASP A 213 -15.09 20.42 -23.31
C ASP A 213 -13.75 19.89 -22.76
N THR A 214 -13.35 18.67 -23.17
CA THR A 214 -12.03 18.11 -22.84
C THR A 214 -10.85 18.90 -23.43
N MET A 215 -11.06 19.78 -24.41
CA MET A 215 -10.00 20.68 -24.90
C MET A 215 -9.59 21.69 -23.82
N ASP A 216 -10.51 22.11 -22.95
CA ASP A 216 -10.21 23.06 -21.86
C ASP A 216 -9.32 22.42 -20.76
N GLU A 217 -9.19 21.09 -20.76
CA GLU A 217 -8.38 20.34 -19.81
C GLU A 217 -6.91 20.15 -20.26
N VAL A 218 -6.62 20.43 -21.54
CA VAL A 218 -5.29 20.23 -22.13
C VAL A 218 -4.30 21.26 -21.61
N LYS A 219 -3.15 20.80 -21.10
CA LYS A 219 -2.11 21.63 -20.50
C LYS A 219 -0.86 21.69 -21.36
N VAL A 220 -0.05 22.73 -21.15
CA VAL A 220 1.30 22.83 -21.72
C VAL A 220 2.13 21.64 -21.24
N GLY A 221 2.80 20.96 -22.17
CA GLY A 221 3.59 19.74 -21.92
C GLY A 221 2.85 18.43 -22.23
N ASP A 222 1.52 18.46 -22.37
CA ASP A 222 0.72 17.28 -22.70
C ASP A 222 1.07 16.70 -24.08
N ILE A 223 0.81 15.40 -24.24
CA ILE A 223 1.10 14.65 -25.46
C ILE A 223 -0.20 14.24 -26.15
N ILE A 224 -0.29 14.47 -27.46
CA ILE A 224 -1.49 14.18 -28.25
C ILE A 224 -1.17 13.23 -29.40
N LEU A 225 -1.89 12.10 -29.47
CA LEU A 225 -1.80 11.11 -30.55
C LEU A 225 -2.83 11.43 -31.63
N HIS A 226 -2.38 11.50 -32.89
CA HIS A 226 -3.22 11.91 -34.02
C HIS A 226 -3.60 10.73 -34.90
N TYR A 227 -4.89 10.39 -34.88
CA TYR A 227 -5.47 9.30 -35.63
C TYR A 227 -6.22 9.79 -36.88
N ALA A 228 -5.89 9.21 -38.03
CA ALA A 228 -6.50 9.55 -39.31
C ALA A 228 -6.42 8.38 -40.30
N ASN A 229 -7.51 8.14 -41.04
CA ASN A 229 -7.56 7.18 -42.14
C ASN A 229 -7.07 5.77 -41.75
N GLY A 230 -7.49 5.27 -40.59
CA GLY A 230 -7.17 3.90 -40.14
C GLY A 230 -5.83 3.75 -39.39
N ALA A 231 -5.06 4.82 -39.20
CA ALA A 231 -3.74 4.74 -38.58
C ALA A 231 -3.42 5.96 -37.69
N LEU A 232 -2.51 5.77 -36.73
CA LEU A 232 -1.82 6.87 -36.06
C LEU A 232 -0.73 7.41 -36.98
N ARG A 233 -0.78 8.71 -37.27
CA ARG A 233 0.09 9.36 -38.26
C ARG A 233 1.09 10.33 -37.66
N SER A 234 0.75 10.92 -36.52
CA SER A 234 1.63 11.85 -35.83
C SER A 234 1.37 11.82 -34.34
N VAL A 235 2.34 12.34 -33.59
CA VAL A 235 2.24 12.68 -32.18
C VAL A 235 2.67 14.14 -32.02
N SER A 236 2.07 14.87 -31.09
CA SER A 236 2.49 16.24 -30.81
C SER A 236 2.62 16.52 -29.33
N GLN A 237 3.41 17.56 -29.01
CA GLN A 237 3.50 18.12 -27.67
C GLN A 237 2.79 19.48 -27.64
N VAL A 238 2.00 19.72 -26.60
CA VAL A 238 1.28 20.99 -26.41
C VAL A 238 2.24 22.04 -25.88
N PHE A 239 2.27 23.21 -26.53
CA PHE A 239 3.07 24.34 -26.05
C PHE A 239 2.22 25.57 -25.65
N GLU A 240 0.99 25.67 -26.14
CA GLU A 240 -0.02 26.62 -25.64
C GLU A 240 -1.34 25.88 -25.37
N ALA A 241 -1.87 26.05 -24.15
CA ALA A 241 -3.16 25.52 -23.72
C ALA A 241 -4.33 26.15 -24.50
N ALA A 242 -5.54 25.59 -24.35
CA ALA A 242 -6.70 26.03 -25.12
C ALA A 242 -7.03 27.51 -24.91
N VAL A 243 -7.09 28.25 -26.02
CA VAL A 243 -7.59 29.64 -26.07
C VAL A 243 -8.83 29.72 -26.96
N ARG A 244 -9.70 30.69 -26.68
CA ARG A 244 -10.84 30.98 -27.55
C ARG A 244 -10.34 31.69 -28.80
N ALA A 245 -10.62 31.12 -29.97
CA ALA A 245 -10.19 31.67 -31.24
C ALA A 245 -11.19 31.32 -32.36
N PRO A 246 -11.33 32.19 -33.38
CA PRO A 246 -12.11 31.86 -34.56
C PRO A 246 -11.52 30.65 -35.30
N LYS A 247 -12.36 29.94 -36.04
CA LYS A 247 -11.94 28.82 -36.88
C LYS A 247 -10.81 29.23 -37.83
N PRO A 248 -9.64 28.55 -37.82
CA PRO A 248 -8.54 28.88 -38.71
C PRO A 248 -8.93 28.76 -40.19
N ALA A 249 -8.37 29.63 -41.04
CA ALA A 249 -8.71 29.68 -42.46
C ALA A 249 -8.42 28.36 -43.19
N SER A 250 -7.35 27.64 -42.80
CA SER A 250 -7.00 26.34 -43.37
C SER A 250 -7.96 25.20 -43.00
N PHE A 251 -8.81 25.38 -41.97
CA PHE A 251 -9.82 24.41 -41.55
C PHE A 251 -11.17 24.64 -42.24
N GLN A 252 -11.31 25.72 -43.04
CA GLN A 252 -12.54 26.05 -43.76
C GLN A 252 -12.73 25.10 -44.95
N SER A 253 -13.86 24.42 -44.99
CA SER A 253 -14.27 23.66 -46.17
C SER A 253 -15.13 24.54 -47.08
N SER A 254 -15.14 24.27 -48.39
CA SER A 254 -15.97 24.98 -49.37
C SER A 254 -17.46 24.84 -49.01
N GLY A 255 -18.02 25.82 -48.30
CA GLY A 255 -19.42 25.79 -47.83
C GLY A 255 -19.64 26.18 -46.36
N ASP A 256 -18.59 26.41 -45.57
CA ASP A 256 -18.73 26.87 -44.18
C ASP A 256 -19.08 28.37 -44.13
N GLY A 257 -20.38 28.68 -44.12
CA GLY A 257 -20.85 30.02 -43.79
C GLY A 257 -20.70 30.31 -42.29
N TRP A 258 -20.21 31.52 -41.98
CA TRP A 258 -20.11 32.18 -40.66
C TRP A 258 -18.89 31.81 -39.79
N GLU A 259 -18.26 32.84 -39.20
CA GLU A 259 -17.16 32.72 -38.23
C GLU A 259 -17.63 31.97 -36.99
N GLN A 260 -17.22 30.70 -36.86
CA GLN A 260 -17.47 29.92 -35.66
C GLN A 260 -16.35 30.19 -34.64
N GLU A 261 -16.72 30.72 -33.46
CA GLU A 261 -15.85 30.80 -32.30
C GLU A 261 -15.64 29.38 -31.72
N GLY A 262 -14.39 29.02 -31.48
CA GLY A 262 -14.00 27.71 -30.98
C GLY A 262 -12.84 27.77 -30.00
N ARG A 263 -12.36 26.59 -29.63
CA ARG A 263 -11.18 26.39 -28.79
C ARG A 263 -10.02 26.02 -29.70
N LEU A 264 -8.88 26.66 -29.51
CA LEU A 264 -7.65 26.42 -30.26
C LEU A 264 -6.52 26.05 -29.30
N VAL A 265 -5.88 24.90 -29.53
CA VAL A 265 -4.68 24.44 -28.81
C VAL A 265 -3.53 24.46 -29.81
N ARG A 266 -2.37 24.99 -29.42
CA ARG A 266 -1.18 24.93 -30.27
C ARG A 266 -0.25 23.80 -29.86
N VAL A 267 0.17 23.05 -30.87
CA VAL A 267 0.93 21.81 -30.70
C VAL A 267 2.07 21.73 -31.70
N GLN A 268 3.17 21.11 -31.29
CA GLN A 268 4.31 20.82 -32.16
C GLN A 268 4.19 19.39 -32.71
N TYR A 269 3.85 19.25 -33.99
CA TYR A 269 3.66 17.96 -34.63
C TYR A 269 4.98 17.23 -34.94
N HIS A 270 4.97 15.92 -34.74
CA HIS A 270 6.00 14.99 -35.17
C HIS A 270 5.35 13.83 -35.92
N ALA A 271 5.77 13.60 -37.17
CA ALA A 271 5.28 12.48 -37.97
C ALA A 271 5.76 11.15 -37.39
N LEU A 272 4.87 10.15 -37.39
CA LEU A 272 5.19 8.78 -37.04
C LEU A 272 5.46 8.01 -38.34
N GLU A 273 6.71 7.65 -38.59
CA GLU A 273 7.15 6.96 -39.79
C GLU A 273 7.77 5.59 -39.45
N PRO A 274 7.21 4.47 -39.95
CA PRO A 274 5.94 4.36 -40.67
C PRO A 274 4.72 4.64 -39.77
N ALA A 275 3.60 5.07 -40.36
CA ALA A 275 2.33 5.26 -39.65
C ALA A 275 1.83 3.93 -39.07
N ILE A 276 1.20 3.97 -37.89
CA ILE A 276 0.85 2.77 -37.12
C ILE A 276 -0.62 2.41 -37.34
N PRO A 277 -0.93 1.30 -38.04
CA PRO A 277 -2.32 0.89 -38.29
C PRO A 277 -3.05 0.53 -36.99
N LEU A 278 -4.32 0.92 -36.89
CA LEU A 278 -5.17 0.67 -35.73
C LEU A 278 -5.16 -0.80 -35.28
N GLN A 279 -5.19 -1.71 -36.25
CA GLN A 279 -5.28 -3.15 -36.04
C GLN A 279 -4.06 -3.71 -35.30
N ARG A 280 -2.90 -3.03 -35.31
CA ARG A 280 -1.70 -3.50 -34.59
C ARG A 280 -1.89 -3.46 -33.07
N PHE A 281 -2.68 -2.51 -32.56
CA PHE A 281 -2.76 -2.24 -31.13
C PHE A 281 -4.18 -2.21 -30.57
N SER A 282 -5.24 -2.03 -31.38
CA SER A 282 -6.59 -1.79 -30.83
C SER A 282 -7.09 -2.89 -29.91
N GLN A 283 -6.85 -4.16 -30.25
CA GLN A 283 -7.22 -5.31 -29.40
C GLN A 283 -6.52 -5.29 -28.03
N ALA A 284 -5.30 -4.76 -27.97
CA ALA A 284 -4.50 -4.67 -26.75
C ALA A 284 -4.93 -3.52 -25.83
N LEU A 285 -5.66 -2.55 -26.38
CA LEU A 285 -6.17 -1.42 -25.61
C LEU A 285 -7.53 -1.74 -24.96
N ILE A 286 -8.27 -2.73 -25.45
CA ILE A 286 -9.58 -3.12 -24.92
C ILE A 286 -9.52 -3.49 -23.42
N PRO A 287 -8.56 -4.29 -22.92
CA PRO A 287 -8.48 -4.65 -21.51
C PRO A 287 -8.16 -3.50 -20.56
N LEU A 288 -7.67 -2.35 -21.08
CA LEU A 288 -7.33 -1.19 -20.26
C LEU A 288 -8.57 -0.39 -19.81
N ASP A 289 -9.72 -0.62 -20.45
CA ASP A 289 -11.01 0.02 -20.14
C ASP A 289 -10.89 1.52 -19.82
N ILE A 290 -10.28 2.26 -20.76
CA ILE A 290 -10.00 3.69 -20.59
C ILE A 290 -11.33 4.44 -20.54
N ASP A 291 -11.64 5.02 -19.38
CA ASP A 291 -12.84 5.84 -19.20
C ASP A 291 -12.90 6.97 -20.24
N GLN A 292 -14.01 7.04 -20.97
CA GLN A 292 -14.21 7.95 -22.11
C GLN A 292 -13.09 7.91 -23.17
N GLY A 293 -12.39 6.78 -23.31
CA GLY A 293 -11.29 6.59 -24.25
C GLY A 293 -11.73 6.41 -25.71
N PRO A 294 -10.79 6.47 -26.67
CA PRO A 294 -11.06 6.53 -28.11
C PRO A 294 -11.49 5.19 -28.74
N ILE A 295 -11.26 4.06 -28.08
CA ILE A 295 -11.56 2.71 -28.62
C ILE A 295 -12.85 2.17 -28.00
N HIS A 296 -13.74 1.59 -28.79
CA HIS A 296 -14.94 0.88 -28.31
C HIS A 296 -14.66 -0.62 -28.12
N THR A 297 -15.55 -1.32 -27.42
CA THR A 297 -15.40 -2.76 -27.07
C THR A 297 -15.19 -3.67 -28.28
N GLY A 298 -15.75 -3.34 -29.45
CA GLY A 298 -15.48 -4.03 -30.72
C GLY A 298 -14.12 -3.72 -31.41
N GLY A 299 -13.20 -2.98 -30.77
CA GLY A 299 -11.85 -2.72 -31.27
C GLY A 299 -11.72 -1.63 -32.35
N GLY A 300 -12.79 -0.89 -32.63
CA GLY A 300 -12.81 0.27 -33.52
C GLY A 300 -12.79 1.60 -32.75
N VAL A 301 -12.68 2.71 -33.47
CA VAL A 301 -12.57 4.05 -32.88
C VAL A 301 -13.96 4.69 -32.71
N LYS A 302 -14.23 5.27 -31.54
CA LYS A 302 -15.47 5.99 -31.22
C LYS A 302 -15.59 7.27 -32.05
N GLN A 303 -16.83 7.65 -32.36
CA GLN A 303 -17.14 8.93 -33.00
C GLN A 303 -16.99 10.07 -31.98
N GLY A 304 -16.02 10.97 -32.21
CA GLY A 304 -15.68 12.09 -31.34
C GLY A 304 -14.36 12.72 -31.78
N TYR A 305 -14.03 13.90 -31.25
CA TYR A 305 -12.85 14.65 -31.67
C TYR A 305 -11.64 14.38 -30.78
N LEU A 306 -11.67 14.80 -29.50
CA LEU A 306 -10.60 14.62 -28.53
C LEU A 306 -11.07 13.69 -27.40
N PHE A 307 -10.22 12.72 -27.05
CA PHE A 307 -10.48 11.74 -25.99
C PHE A 307 -9.34 11.75 -24.99
N ARG A 308 -9.67 11.52 -23.71
CA ARG A 308 -8.66 11.20 -22.70
C ARG A 308 -7.99 9.88 -23.06
N PHE A 309 -6.69 9.83 -22.83
CA PHE A 309 -5.90 8.64 -23.08
C PHE A 309 -4.94 8.42 -21.90
N THR A 310 -4.18 7.33 -21.93
CA THR A 310 -3.30 6.97 -20.82
C THR A 310 -1.88 6.71 -21.31
N LEU A 311 -0.91 6.99 -20.44
CA LEU A 311 0.50 6.69 -20.69
C LEU A 311 0.71 5.20 -20.99
N GLN A 312 0.05 4.33 -20.22
CA GLN A 312 0.08 2.88 -20.42
C GLN A 312 -0.41 2.49 -21.83
N ALA A 313 -1.51 3.08 -22.30
CA ALA A 313 -2.03 2.79 -23.64
C ALA A 313 -1.07 3.27 -24.74
N MET A 314 -0.44 4.44 -24.58
CA MET A 314 0.60 4.94 -25.49
C MET A 314 1.84 4.02 -25.50
N GLN A 315 2.29 3.55 -24.35
CA GLN A 315 3.42 2.62 -24.24
C GLN A 315 3.13 1.27 -24.91
N ILE A 316 1.90 0.75 -24.82
CA ILE A 316 1.49 -0.45 -25.57
C ILE A 316 1.59 -0.23 -27.08
N ILE A 317 1.17 0.94 -27.56
CA ILE A 317 1.28 1.29 -28.98
C ILE A 317 2.77 1.37 -29.38
N GLN A 318 3.60 2.04 -28.59
CA GLN A 318 5.05 2.12 -28.81
C GLN A 318 5.71 0.74 -28.86
N ALA A 319 5.41 -0.14 -27.90
CA ALA A 319 5.95 -1.50 -27.87
C ALA A 319 5.53 -2.34 -29.09
N ARG A 320 4.31 -2.12 -29.60
CA ARG A 320 3.77 -2.79 -30.80
C ARG A 320 4.11 -2.08 -32.12
N SER A 321 4.89 -1.01 -32.06
CA SER A 321 5.37 -0.23 -33.21
C SER A 321 6.87 0.06 -33.08
N ALA A 322 7.65 -0.97 -32.71
CA ALA A 322 9.10 -0.85 -32.58
C ALA A 322 9.81 -0.44 -33.88
N ASP A 323 9.15 -0.60 -35.03
CA ASP A 323 9.58 -0.15 -36.35
C ASP A 323 9.33 1.35 -36.61
N THR A 324 8.52 2.03 -35.79
CA THR A 324 8.16 3.44 -35.93
C THR A 324 9.06 4.33 -35.07
N ALA A 325 9.58 5.40 -35.65
CA ALA A 325 10.37 6.39 -34.91
C ALA A 325 9.47 7.27 -34.03
N TRP A 326 9.60 7.12 -32.72
CA TRP A 326 8.93 7.97 -31.72
C TRP A 326 9.85 9.08 -31.21
N PRO A 327 9.38 10.33 -31.10
CA PRO A 327 10.19 11.46 -30.63
C PRO A 327 10.46 11.35 -29.12
N ASP A 328 11.57 11.93 -28.66
CA ASP A 328 12.09 11.71 -27.30
C ASP A 328 11.13 12.15 -26.18
N PHE A 329 10.34 13.22 -26.40
CA PHE A 329 9.35 13.67 -25.42
C PHE A 329 8.23 12.64 -25.15
N THR A 330 8.10 11.60 -25.99
CA THR A 330 7.14 10.51 -25.79
C THR A 330 7.73 9.30 -25.06
N LYS A 331 9.04 9.29 -24.81
CA LYS A 331 9.75 8.20 -24.11
C LYS A 331 9.70 8.43 -22.60
N LEU A 332 8.49 8.39 -22.05
CA LEU A 332 8.25 8.60 -20.62
C LEU A 332 8.41 7.28 -19.87
N SER A 333 9.27 7.27 -18.86
CA SER A 333 9.40 6.16 -17.92
C SER A 333 8.58 6.49 -16.67
N SER A 334 7.43 5.81 -16.52
CA SER A 334 6.84 5.63 -15.20
C SER A 334 7.79 4.76 -14.36
N VAL A 335 7.73 4.88 -13.03
CA VAL A 335 8.31 3.89 -12.09
C VAL A 335 7.74 2.47 -12.32
N ILE A 336 6.80 2.33 -13.25
CA ILE A 336 6.17 1.10 -13.71
C ILE A 336 6.82 0.72 -15.06
N ASP A 337 7.54 -0.40 -15.06
CA ASP A 337 8.23 -1.01 -16.20
C ASP A 337 7.23 -1.44 -17.31
N PRO A 338 7.29 -0.84 -18.52
CA PRO A 338 6.28 -1.05 -19.57
C PRO A 338 6.43 -2.33 -20.41
N MET A 339 7.42 -3.20 -20.14
CA MET A 339 7.68 -4.40 -20.95
C MET A 339 7.26 -5.72 -20.29
N LYS A 340 6.75 -5.68 -19.05
CA LYS A 340 5.97 -6.79 -18.51
C LYS A 340 4.50 -6.54 -18.83
N GLY A 341 3.99 -7.25 -19.83
CA GLY A 341 2.54 -7.43 -19.99
C GLY A 341 1.92 -7.81 -18.65
N GLY A 342 0.69 -7.38 -18.39
CA GLY A 342 0.02 -7.53 -17.10
C GLY A 342 0.09 -8.95 -16.54
N GLU A 343 1.14 -9.22 -15.78
CA GLU A 343 0.99 -9.83 -14.49
C GLU A 343 0.60 -8.67 -13.58
N LEU A 344 -0.54 -8.83 -12.91
CA LEU A 344 -0.73 -8.21 -11.60
C LEU A 344 0.65 -8.25 -10.92
N VAL A 345 1.21 -7.11 -10.53
CA VAL A 345 2.28 -7.17 -9.51
C VAL A 345 1.55 -7.71 -8.30
N GLU A 346 1.49 -9.05 -8.18
CA GLU A 346 1.20 -9.70 -6.93
C GLU A 346 2.32 -9.20 -6.04
N MET A 347 1.98 -8.24 -5.17
CA MET A 347 2.84 -7.95 -4.04
C MET A 347 3.08 -9.29 -3.37
N GLU A 348 4.33 -9.76 -3.45
CA GLU A 348 4.69 -11.06 -2.94
C GLU A 348 4.22 -11.14 -1.48
N PRO A 349 3.63 -12.26 -1.06
CA PRO A 349 3.22 -12.42 0.32
C PRO A 349 4.41 -12.16 1.23
N ILE A 350 4.18 -11.37 2.28
CA ILE A 350 5.19 -11.16 3.32
C ILE A 350 5.51 -12.54 3.91
N PRO A 351 6.79 -12.99 3.89
CA PRO A 351 7.17 -14.25 4.51
C PRO A 351 6.80 -14.26 5.99
N ASP A 352 6.45 -15.42 6.53
CA ASP A 352 6.11 -15.58 7.96
C ASP A 352 7.19 -14.99 8.89
N SER A 353 8.48 -15.08 8.49
CA SER A 353 9.62 -14.51 9.24
C SER A 353 9.59 -12.99 9.38
N ASP A 354 8.93 -12.31 8.45
CA ASP A 354 8.91 -10.86 8.32
C ASP A 354 7.60 -10.26 8.83
N VAL A 355 6.64 -11.09 9.25
CA VAL A 355 5.38 -10.61 9.83
C VAL A 355 5.64 -9.83 11.12
N ALA A 356 6.48 -10.36 12.01
CA ALA A 356 6.82 -9.68 13.26
C ALA A 356 7.49 -8.32 13.04
N SER A 357 8.43 -8.23 12.09
CA SER A 357 9.09 -6.96 11.75
C SER A 357 8.12 -5.99 11.09
N THR A 358 7.19 -6.46 10.26
CA THR A 358 6.12 -5.63 9.68
C THR A 358 5.20 -5.06 10.76
N VAL A 359 4.79 -5.87 11.74
CA VAL A 359 3.98 -5.40 12.88
C VAL A 359 4.76 -4.36 13.70
N GLN A 360 6.07 -4.53 13.89
CA GLN A 360 6.93 -3.53 14.54
C GLN A 360 7.03 -2.21 13.76
N ILE A 361 7.04 -2.27 12.42
CA ILE A 361 6.98 -1.06 11.56
C ILE A 361 5.66 -0.33 11.79
N ILE A 362 4.53 -1.05 11.86
CA ILE A 362 3.21 -0.47 12.17
C ILE A 362 3.21 0.21 13.54
N GLN A 363 3.72 -0.46 14.57
CA GLN A 363 3.85 0.11 15.92
C GLN A 363 4.71 1.38 15.91
N THR A 364 5.83 1.36 15.17
CA THR A 364 6.72 2.51 15.04
C THR A 364 6.02 3.66 14.32
N TYR A 365 5.28 3.39 13.24
CA TYR A 365 4.48 4.39 12.53
C TYR A 365 3.45 5.05 13.45
N ILE A 366 2.69 4.25 14.20
CA ILE A 366 1.69 4.73 15.16
C ILE A 366 2.34 5.59 16.25
N ARG A 367 3.47 5.14 16.81
CA ARG A 367 4.24 5.90 17.80
C ARG A 367 4.71 7.23 17.24
N ARG A 368 5.16 7.26 15.97
CA ARG A 368 5.62 8.49 15.34
C ARG A 368 4.52 9.51 15.11
N LYS A 369 3.31 9.04 14.83
CA LYS A 369 2.09 9.85 14.74
C LYS A 369 1.61 10.38 16.11
N GLY A 370 2.35 10.13 17.19
CA GLY A 370 2.09 10.63 18.54
C GLY A 370 1.19 9.73 19.39
N PHE A 371 0.86 8.52 18.93
CA PHE A 371 -0.03 7.60 19.66
C PHE A 371 0.77 6.42 20.23
N GLN A 372 0.60 6.12 21.52
CA GLN A 372 1.17 4.92 22.12
C GLN A 372 0.05 4.11 22.72
N PHE A 373 0.01 2.85 22.31
CA PHE A 373 -0.93 1.88 22.81
C PHE A 373 -0.23 0.91 23.77
N PRO A 374 -0.98 0.23 24.66
CA PRO A 374 -0.42 -0.81 25.52
C PRO A 374 0.31 -1.87 24.73
N ASP A 375 1.30 -2.49 25.39
CA ASP A 375 1.99 -3.65 24.86
C ASP A 375 0.99 -4.73 24.42
N HIS A 376 1.33 -5.43 23.34
CA HIS A 376 0.51 -6.50 22.75
C HIS A 376 -0.80 -6.08 22.09
N LEU A 377 -1.25 -4.81 22.20
CA LEU A 377 -2.53 -4.40 21.60
C LEU A 377 -2.50 -4.46 20.06
N ILE A 378 -1.42 -4.02 19.44
CA ILE A 378 -1.30 -3.99 17.97
C ILE A 378 -1.16 -5.41 17.40
N GLU A 379 -0.39 -6.25 18.08
CA GLU A 379 -0.24 -7.68 17.79
C GLU A 379 -1.58 -8.40 17.88
N ASN A 380 -2.32 -8.16 18.97
CA ASN A 380 -3.66 -8.72 19.15
C ASN A 380 -4.62 -8.22 18.08
N PHE A 381 -4.59 -6.93 17.74
CA PHE A 381 -5.42 -6.36 16.68
C PHE A 381 -5.12 -6.99 15.31
N TYR A 382 -3.85 -7.16 14.97
CA TYR A 382 -3.40 -7.83 13.76
C TYR A 382 -3.88 -9.30 13.71
N LEU A 383 -3.60 -10.08 14.75
CA LEU A 383 -4.02 -11.48 14.85
C LEU A 383 -5.56 -11.62 14.76
N SER A 384 -6.29 -10.69 15.36
CA SER A 384 -7.74 -10.64 15.29
C SER A 384 -8.27 -10.37 13.88
N LEU A 385 -7.67 -9.43 13.14
CA LEU A 385 -8.02 -9.18 11.74
C LEU A 385 -7.68 -10.36 10.83
N LYS A 386 -6.51 -11.00 11.04
CA LYS A 386 -6.10 -12.18 10.26
C LYS A 386 -6.96 -13.41 10.52
N THR A 387 -7.46 -13.55 11.74
CA THR A 387 -8.38 -14.62 12.13
C THR A 387 -9.78 -14.41 11.57
N LYS A 388 -10.31 -13.19 11.64
CA LYS A 388 -11.61 -12.84 11.08
C LYS A 388 -11.61 -11.40 10.56
N PRO A 389 -12.22 -11.14 9.39
CA PRO A 389 -12.26 -9.81 8.80
C PRO A 389 -13.23 -8.84 9.52
N PHE A 390 -13.79 -9.22 10.68
CA PHE A 390 -14.67 -8.37 11.47
C PHE A 390 -14.19 -8.27 12.92
N VAL A 391 -13.87 -7.04 13.35
CA VAL A 391 -13.36 -6.73 14.70
C VAL A 391 -14.21 -5.63 15.33
N ILE A 392 -14.46 -5.72 16.63
CA ILE A 392 -15.15 -4.72 17.43
C ILE A 392 -14.15 -4.18 18.46
N LEU A 393 -13.96 -2.86 18.49
CA LEU A 393 -13.19 -2.15 19.50
C LEU A 393 -14.15 -1.49 20.48
N ALA A 394 -14.12 -1.89 21.75
CA ALA A 394 -15.08 -1.45 22.74
C ALA A 394 -14.39 -0.82 23.94
N GLY A 395 -14.78 0.39 24.32
CA GLY A 395 -14.17 1.10 25.45
C GLY A 395 -14.78 2.48 25.66
N VAL A 396 -14.30 3.23 26.66
CA VAL A 396 -14.78 4.58 26.97
C VAL A 396 -14.57 5.53 25.78
N SER A 397 -15.44 6.53 25.63
CA SER A 397 -15.25 7.56 24.60
C SER A 397 -13.90 8.30 24.77
N GLY A 398 -13.31 8.74 23.66
CA GLY A 398 -12.04 9.48 23.68
C GLY A 398 -10.77 8.64 23.91
N THR A 399 -10.86 7.31 24.01
CA THR A 399 -9.68 6.43 24.20
C THR A 399 -8.85 6.20 22.92
N GLY A 400 -9.31 6.68 21.76
CA GLY A 400 -8.57 6.58 20.50
C GLY A 400 -8.89 5.36 19.64
N LYS A 401 -10.00 4.65 19.88
CA LYS A 401 -10.45 3.47 19.11
C LYS A 401 -10.45 3.72 17.59
N THR A 402 -11.18 4.74 17.14
CA THR A 402 -11.27 5.13 15.72
C THR A 402 -9.90 5.52 15.15
N LYS A 403 -9.04 6.10 15.99
CA LYS A 403 -7.70 6.52 15.61
C LYS A 403 -6.74 5.33 15.47
N LEU A 404 -6.85 4.29 16.30
CA LEU A 404 -6.12 3.03 16.13
C LEU A 404 -6.39 2.44 14.75
N VAL A 405 -7.67 2.29 14.37
CA VAL A 405 -8.05 1.71 13.05
C VAL A 405 -7.47 2.53 11.91
N LYS A 406 -7.62 3.86 11.99
CA LYS A 406 -7.10 4.78 10.96
C LYS A 406 -5.58 4.69 10.83
N LEU A 407 -4.84 4.78 11.93
CA LEU A 407 -3.37 4.75 11.90
C LEU A 407 -2.83 3.38 11.49
N PHE A 408 -3.49 2.29 11.89
CA PHE A 408 -3.15 0.95 11.45
C PHE A 408 -3.34 0.80 9.94
N ALA A 409 -4.46 1.28 9.39
CA ALA A 409 -4.71 1.27 7.95
C ALA A 409 -3.67 2.13 7.19
N GLU A 410 -3.40 3.35 7.67
CA GLU A 410 -2.42 4.25 7.07
C GLU A 410 -1.00 3.67 7.08
N ALA A 411 -0.60 2.98 8.16
CA ALA A 411 0.69 2.29 8.24
C ALA A 411 0.86 1.22 7.16
N LEU A 412 -0.25 0.65 6.67
CA LEU A 412 -0.32 -0.34 5.61
C LEU A 412 -0.51 0.26 4.21
N GLY A 413 -0.46 1.60 4.11
CA GLY A 413 -0.70 2.34 2.88
C GLY A 413 -2.17 2.52 2.51
N ALA A 414 -3.11 2.10 3.36
CA ALA A 414 -4.55 2.28 3.16
C ALA A 414 -5.03 3.60 3.78
N THR A 415 -5.28 4.61 2.95
CA THR A 415 -5.59 5.97 3.41
C THR A 415 -6.98 6.41 2.95
N SER A 416 -7.47 7.54 3.47
CA SER A 416 -8.70 8.15 2.94
C SER A 416 -8.49 8.75 1.55
N THR A 417 -7.27 9.20 1.21
CA THR A 417 -6.98 9.83 -0.09
C THR A 417 -7.04 8.83 -1.24
N ASN A 418 -6.58 7.59 -1.01
CA ASN A 418 -6.67 6.51 -1.99
C ASN A 418 -7.97 5.67 -1.85
N ARG A 419 -8.91 6.11 -0.99
CA ARG A 419 -10.21 5.48 -0.72
C ARG A 419 -10.14 4.06 -0.16
N GLN A 420 -9.00 3.66 0.41
CA GLN A 420 -8.87 2.34 1.04
C GLN A 420 -9.27 2.35 2.51
N PHE A 421 -9.26 3.51 3.18
CA PHE A 421 -9.84 3.67 4.51
C PHE A 421 -11.10 4.53 4.45
N THR A 422 -12.24 3.95 4.83
CA THR A 422 -13.55 4.61 4.87
C THR A 422 -14.12 4.62 6.29
N LEU A 423 -14.39 5.82 6.81
CA LEU A 423 -15.09 6.02 8.08
C LEU A 423 -16.59 6.22 7.83
N ILE A 424 -17.42 5.38 8.44
CA ILE A 424 -18.87 5.40 8.34
C ILE A 424 -19.45 5.62 9.74
N PRO A 425 -19.89 6.84 10.08
CA PRO A 425 -20.57 7.09 11.34
C PRO A 425 -21.97 6.47 11.32
N VAL A 426 -22.26 5.60 12.28
CA VAL A 426 -23.59 4.97 12.42
C VAL A 426 -24.57 5.98 13.00
N ARG A 427 -25.81 5.96 12.51
CA ARG A 427 -26.88 6.84 12.99
C ARG A 427 -27.91 6.04 13.79
N PRO A 428 -28.55 6.63 14.80
CA PRO A 428 -29.51 5.92 15.65
C PRO A 428 -30.81 5.50 14.93
N ASP A 429 -31.13 6.14 13.80
CA ASP A 429 -32.30 5.83 12.96
C ASP A 429 -32.11 4.64 12.03
N TRP A 430 -30.90 4.07 11.96
CA TRP A 430 -30.62 2.90 11.14
C TRP A 430 -31.37 1.67 11.65
N SER A 431 -32.30 1.18 10.84
CA SER A 431 -33.17 0.05 11.19
C SER A 431 -33.09 -1.12 10.20
N ASP A 432 -32.47 -0.92 9.03
CA ASP A 432 -32.30 -1.94 8.01
C ASP A 432 -31.02 -1.66 7.19
N PRO A 433 -30.58 -2.59 6.31
CA PRO A 433 -29.32 -2.47 5.58
C PRO A 433 -29.24 -1.33 4.55
N SER A 434 -30.33 -0.61 4.27
CA SER A 434 -30.43 0.38 3.20
C SER A 434 -29.41 1.52 3.30
N ASP A 435 -29.12 2.02 4.50
CA ASP A 435 -28.13 3.09 4.68
C ASP A 435 -26.69 2.63 4.38
N LEU A 436 -26.41 1.35 4.62
CA LEU A 436 -25.08 0.78 4.46
C LEU A 436 -24.87 0.26 3.04
N LEU A 437 -25.81 -0.53 2.53
CA LEU A 437 -25.75 -1.21 1.23
C LEU A 437 -26.37 -0.38 0.10
N GLY A 438 -27.38 0.42 0.40
CA GLY A 438 -28.13 1.19 -0.60
C GLY A 438 -29.57 0.73 -0.75
N TYR A 439 -30.34 1.52 -1.47
CA TYR A 439 -31.78 1.31 -1.66
C TYR A 439 -32.20 1.66 -3.08
N LYS A 440 -33.42 1.26 -3.47
CA LYS A 440 -34.03 1.70 -4.73
C LYS A 440 -34.81 2.98 -4.52
N ASP A 441 -34.55 3.97 -5.37
CA ASP A 441 -35.38 5.17 -5.39
C ASP A 441 -36.73 4.92 -6.11
N LEU A 442 -37.61 5.93 -6.08
CA LEU A 442 -38.94 5.87 -6.70
C LEU A 442 -38.89 5.67 -8.22
N SER A 443 -37.76 5.95 -8.88
CA SER A 443 -37.56 5.71 -10.30
C SER A 443 -37.12 4.27 -10.60
N GLY A 444 -36.87 3.47 -9.56
CA GLY A 444 -36.33 2.12 -9.67
C GLY A 444 -34.82 2.07 -9.88
N ALA A 445 -34.11 3.21 -9.79
CA ALA A 445 -32.66 3.25 -9.85
C ALA A 445 -32.07 2.90 -8.49
N PHE A 446 -31.01 2.08 -8.49
CA PHE A 446 -30.30 1.73 -7.27
C PHE A 446 -29.37 2.87 -6.82
N ARG A 447 -29.49 3.26 -5.55
CA ARG A 447 -28.63 4.23 -4.88
C ARG A 447 -27.70 3.48 -3.96
N PRO A 448 -26.43 3.27 -4.34
CA PRO A 448 -25.50 2.51 -3.52
C PRO A 448 -25.23 3.23 -2.19
N GLY A 449 -25.16 2.47 -1.11
CA GLY A 449 -24.67 2.95 0.17
C GLY A 449 -23.14 3.02 0.19
N ARG A 450 -22.58 3.68 1.21
CA ARG A 450 -21.12 3.87 1.33
C ARG A 450 -20.34 2.57 1.31
N LEU A 451 -20.89 1.50 1.89
CA LEU A 451 -20.22 0.20 1.87
C LEU A 451 -20.16 -0.34 0.43
N THR A 452 -21.26 -0.29 -0.30
CA THR A 452 -21.33 -0.80 -1.68
C THR A 452 -20.37 -0.09 -2.63
N GLU A 453 -20.17 1.22 -2.46
CA GLU A 453 -19.15 1.96 -3.22
C GLU A 453 -17.74 1.42 -2.96
N VAL A 454 -17.40 1.13 -1.70
CA VAL A 454 -16.10 0.55 -1.32
C VAL A 454 -15.94 -0.86 -1.86
N LEU A 455 -16.98 -1.70 -1.76
CA LEU A 455 -16.96 -3.08 -2.29
C LEU A 455 -16.77 -3.09 -3.82
N LEU A 456 -17.42 -2.16 -4.53
CA LEU A 456 -17.24 -2.01 -5.98
C LEU A 456 -15.78 -1.68 -6.35
N GLU A 457 -15.13 -0.81 -5.59
CA GLU A 457 -13.70 -0.49 -5.81
C GLU A 457 -12.77 -1.65 -5.43
N ALA A 458 -13.05 -2.34 -4.31
CA ALA A 458 -12.22 -3.43 -3.79
C ALA A 458 -12.23 -4.68 -4.68
N THR A 459 -13.35 -4.94 -5.38
CA THR A 459 -13.52 -6.11 -6.27
C THR A 459 -12.81 -5.98 -7.63
N LYS A 460 -12.40 -4.75 -8.02
CA LYS A 460 -11.69 -4.49 -9.27
C LYS A 460 -10.38 -5.29 -9.34
N PRO A 461 -10.04 -5.93 -10.49
CA PRO A 461 -8.85 -6.76 -10.61
C PRO A 461 -7.54 -6.10 -10.14
N SER A 462 -7.39 -4.79 -10.39
CA SER A 462 -6.22 -3.99 -9.99
C SER A 462 -6.16 -3.64 -8.50
N ASN A 463 -7.23 -3.86 -7.73
CA ASN A 463 -7.31 -3.50 -6.31
C ASN A 463 -7.42 -4.71 -5.38
N ARG A 464 -7.67 -5.89 -5.94
CA ARG A 464 -7.81 -7.18 -5.25
C ARG A 464 -6.64 -7.57 -4.33
N HIS A 465 -5.43 -7.06 -4.58
CA HIS A 465 -4.25 -7.31 -3.75
C HIS A 465 -4.06 -6.28 -2.64
N LYS A 466 -4.93 -5.27 -2.54
CA LYS A 466 -4.78 -4.18 -1.59
C LYS A 466 -5.85 -4.26 -0.50
N PRO A 467 -5.50 -4.04 0.78
CA PRO A 467 -6.47 -4.08 1.86
C PRO A 467 -7.36 -2.83 1.88
N TYR A 468 -8.64 -3.02 2.18
CA TYR A 468 -9.64 -1.98 2.37
C TYR A 468 -10.20 -2.07 3.80
N PHE A 469 -10.22 -0.95 4.50
CA PHE A 469 -10.67 -0.84 5.88
C PHE A 469 -11.94 0.01 5.94
N ILE A 470 -12.97 -0.54 6.55
CA ILE A 470 -14.22 0.16 6.86
C ILE A 470 -14.33 0.26 8.37
N CYS A 471 -14.30 1.49 8.87
CA CYS A 471 -14.49 1.79 10.27
C CYS A 471 -15.94 2.26 10.49
N LEU A 472 -16.75 1.46 11.16
CA LEU A 472 -18.11 1.81 11.60
C LEU A 472 -18.00 2.49 12.96
N ASP A 473 -18.16 3.81 12.97
CA ASP A 473 -18.02 4.60 14.18
C ASP A 473 -19.30 4.56 15.02
N GLU A 474 -19.16 4.32 16.32
CA GLU A 474 -20.26 4.20 17.29
C GLU A 474 -21.32 3.18 16.83
N MET A 475 -20.83 1.99 16.46
CA MET A 475 -21.60 0.92 15.84
C MET A 475 -22.85 0.54 16.64
N ASN A 476 -22.83 0.70 17.96
CA ASN A 476 -23.90 0.36 18.89
C ASN A 476 -24.99 1.44 19.07
N LEU A 477 -24.91 2.58 18.38
CA LEU A 477 -25.98 3.59 18.40
C LEU A 477 -27.30 3.07 17.83
N ALA A 478 -27.22 2.15 16.87
CA ALA A 478 -28.35 1.41 16.33
C ALA A 478 -28.21 -0.08 16.63
N ARG A 479 -29.33 -0.82 16.53
CA ARG A 479 -29.32 -2.28 16.70
C ARG A 479 -28.54 -2.93 15.55
N VAL A 480 -27.28 -3.28 15.82
CA VAL A 480 -26.35 -3.85 14.85
C VAL A 480 -26.92 -5.04 14.09
N GLU A 481 -27.67 -5.90 14.77
CA GLU A 481 -28.28 -7.07 14.14
C GLU A 481 -29.36 -6.76 13.09
N HIS A 482 -29.87 -5.52 13.02
CA HIS A 482 -30.87 -5.13 12.03
C HIS A 482 -30.20 -4.58 10.76
N TYR A 483 -29.45 -3.48 10.87
CA TYR A 483 -28.81 -2.86 9.71
C TYR A 483 -27.61 -3.66 9.17
N PHE A 484 -27.00 -4.50 9.99
CA PHE A 484 -25.84 -5.33 9.62
C PHE A 484 -26.22 -6.78 9.31
N SER A 485 -27.53 -7.10 9.28
CA SER A 485 -28.05 -8.46 9.16
C SER A 485 -27.53 -9.22 7.94
N ASP A 486 -27.54 -8.58 6.76
CA ASP A 486 -27.10 -9.20 5.49
C ASP A 486 -25.60 -9.51 5.51
N LEU A 487 -24.77 -8.62 6.04
CA LEU A 487 -23.33 -8.85 6.17
C LEU A 487 -23.02 -9.98 7.15
N LEU A 488 -23.73 -10.03 8.29
CA LEU A 488 -23.58 -11.14 9.25
C LEU A 488 -23.95 -12.48 8.63
N SER A 489 -24.92 -12.51 7.70
CA SER A 489 -25.32 -13.70 6.96
C SER A 489 -24.24 -14.11 5.96
N VAL A 490 -23.78 -13.16 5.13
CA VAL A 490 -22.82 -13.40 4.05
C VAL A 490 -21.43 -13.79 4.58
N LEU A 491 -21.01 -13.25 5.74
CA LEU A 491 -19.78 -13.66 6.43
C LEU A 491 -19.76 -15.16 6.81
N GLU A 492 -20.91 -15.83 6.86
CA GLU A 492 -20.98 -17.28 7.14
C GLU A 492 -20.79 -18.15 5.90
N THR A 493 -20.78 -17.55 4.71
CA THR A 493 -20.76 -18.23 3.41
C THR A 493 -19.40 -18.17 2.73
N GLN A 494 -18.33 -17.91 3.50
CA GLN A 494 -16.97 -17.84 2.99
C GLN A 494 -16.51 -19.20 2.45
N GLU A 495 -16.12 -19.22 1.19
CA GLU A 495 -15.61 -20.39 0.49
C GLU A 495 -14.39 -20.03 -0.36
N TRP A 496 -13.51 -21.00 -0.58
CA TRP A 496 -12.38 -20.85 -1.49
C TRP A 496 -12.84 -20.99 -2.95
N HIS A 497 -12.54 -20.00 -3.77
CA HIS A 497 -12.73 -20.03 -5.21
C HIS A 497 -11.49 -19.45 -5.90
N ASP A 498 -10.81 -20.26 -6.72
CA ASP A 498 -9.60 -19.87 -7.46
C ASP A 498 -8.54 -19.15 -6.59
N GLY A 499 -8.25 -19.69 -5.40
CA GLY A 499 -7.23 -19.15 -4.49
C GLY A 499 -7.62 -17.87 -3.73
N ARG A 500 -8.91 -17.50 -3.77
CA ARG A 500 -9.49 -16.34 -3.07
C ARG A 500 -10.65 -16.76 -2.20
N ILE A 501 -10.94 -15.99 -1.16
CA ILE A 501 -12.14 -16.19 -0.35
C ILE A 501 -13.26 -15.38 -0.98
N MET A 502 -14.35 -16.05 -1.33
CA MET A 502 -15.56 -15.42 -1.85
C MET A 502 -16.73 -15.73 -0.92
N THR A 503 -17.67 -14.79 -0.83
CA THR A 503 -18.92 -14.98 -0.11
C THR A 503 -20.07 -15.11 -1.10
N ALA A 504 -21.24 -15.53 -0.61
CA ALA A 504 -22.50 -15.38 -1.34
C ALA A 504 -22.75 -13.92 -1.76
N SER A 505 -23.62 -13.74 -2.75
CA SER A 505 -23.99 -12.41 -3.24
C SER A 505 -24.71 -11.63 -2.14
N LEU A 506 -24.20 -10.44 -1.83
CA LEU A 506 -24.78 -9.46 -0.92
C LEU A 506 -25.91 -8.68 -1.60
N ILE A 507 -25.77 -8.39 -2.90
CA ILE A 507 -26.81 -7.77 -3.72
C ILE A 507 -27.03 -8.68 -4.92
N GLY A 508 -28.22 -9.28 -5.04
CA GLY A 508 -28.57 -10.17 -6.14
C GLY A 508 -29.05 -9.42 -7.38
N LYS A 509 -28.99 -10.05 -8.56
CA LYS A 509 -29.51 -9.44 -9.80
C LYS A 509 -31.01 -9.21 -9.71
N GLU A 510 -31.73 -10.16 -9.13
CA GLU A 510 -33.18 -10.12 -8.91
C GLU A 510 -33.61 -8.97 -7.99
N SER A 511 -32.73 -8.53 -7.09
CA SER A 511 -33.00 -7.37 -6.24
C SER A 511 -32.79 -6.05 -6.97
N LEU A 512 -32.43 -6.02 -8.26
CA LEU A 512 -32.16 -4.81 -9.05
C LEU A 512 -33.07 -4.74 -10.30
N THR A 513 -33.52 -3.54 -10.63
CA THR A 513 -34.58 -3.30 -11.62
C THR A 513 -34.07 -2.87 -12.99
N THR A 514 -32.95 -2.16 -13.04
CA THR A 514 -32.37 -1.68 -14.30
C THR A 514 -31.24 -2.60 -14.76
N ASP A 515 -31.09 -2.77 -16.08
CA ASP A 515 -30.00 -3.58 -16.65
C ASP A 515 -28.62 -3.03 -16.26
N GLN A 516 -28.49 -1.70 -16.15
CA GLN A 516 -27.26 -1.04 -15.74
C GLN A 516 -26.89 -1.37 -14.29
N ASP A 517 -27.87 -1.33 -13.38
CA ASP A 517 -27.64 -1.68 -11.97
C ASP A 517 -27.32 -3.17 -11.84
N GLN A 518 -28.02 -4.05 -12.57
CA GLN A 518 -27.74 -5.48 -12.58
C GLN A 518 -26.33 -5.82 -13.06
N GLN A 519 -25.81 -5.10 -14.06
CA GLN A 519 -24.44 -5.26 -14.53
C GLN A 519 -23.40 -4.77 -13.53
N THR A 520 -23.70 -3.69 -12.79
CA THR A 520 -22.74 -3.03 -11.89
C THR A 520 -22.74 -3.66 -10.49
N PHE A 521 -23.92 -3.95 -9.93
CA PHE A 521 -24.10 -4.34 -8.53
C PHE A 521 -24.71 -5.74 -8.36
N GLY A 522 -25.24 -6.35 -9.41
CA GLY A 522 -26.09 -7.55 -9.29
C GLY A 522 -25.38 -8.84 -8.86
N ASN A 523 -24.05 -8.82 -8.73
CA ASN A 523 -23.27 -9.93 -8.16
C ASN A 523 -22.28 -9.41 -7.10
N MET A 524 -22.67 -8.36 -6.37
CA MET A 524 -21.79 -7.78 -5.35
C MET A 524 -21.61 -8.78 -4.21
N TYR A 525 -20.38 -9.08 -3.83
CA TYR A 525 -20.02 -9.94 -2.70
C TYR A 525 -19.04 -9.21 -1.78
N LEU A 526 -18.77 -9.76 -0.60
CA LEU A 526 -17.74 -9.25 0.29
C LEU A 526 -16.39 -9.88 -0.08
N PRO A 527 -15.43 -9.13 -0.67
CA PRO A 527 -14.16 -9.71 -1.10
C PRO A 527 -13.20 -9.91 0.09
N ASP A 528 -12.22 -10.80 -0.11
CA ASP A 528 -11.22 -11.20 0.90
C ASP A 528 -10.21 -10.13 1.28
N ASN A 529 -10.29 -8.95 0.66
CA ASN A 529 -9.47 -7.78 0.93
C ASN A 529 -10.21 -6.66 1.66
N VAL A 530 -11.39 -6.91 2.20
CA VAL A 530 -12.20 -5.94 2.94
C VAL A 530 -12.29 -6.33 4.41
N TYR A 531 -11.90 -5.40 5.29
CA TYR A 531 -11.88 -5.54 6.75
C TYR A 531 -12.85 -4.57 7.39
N LEU A 532 -13.73 -5.10 8.23
CA LEU A 532 -14.78 -4.39 8.94
C LEU A 532 -14.35 -4.18 10.39
N VAL A 533 -14.33 -2.93 10.85
CA VAL A 533 -14.02 -2.60 12.25
C VAL A 533 -15.10 -1.72 12.85
N GLY A 534 -15.77 -2.16 13.91
CA GLY A 534 -16.77 -1.38 14.63
C GLY A 534 -16.19 -0.77 15.90
N THR A 535 -16.40 0.52 16.14
CA THR A 535 -16.05 1.16 17.43
C THR A 535 -17.31 1.25 18.31
N VAL A 536 -17.15 1.01 19.60
CA VAL A 536 -18.25 0.93 20.58
C VAL A 536 -17.89 1.73 21.81
N ASN A 537 -18.83 2.56 22.27
CA ASN A 537 -18.75 3.28 23.54
C ASN A 537 -19.45 2.46 24.64
N MET A 538 -18.73 2.18 25.73
CA MET A 538 -19.18 1.33 26.86
C MET A 538 -19.85 2.12 28.00
N ASP A 539 -19.62 3.43 28.04
CA ASP A 539 -20.06 4.39 29.06
C ASP A 539 -21.54 4.77 28.91
N GLU A 540 -22.10 4.71 27.71
CA GLU A 540 -23.45 5.21 27.40
C GLU A 540 -24.43 4.11 26.92
N THR A 541 -24.09 2.81 27.05
CA THR A 541 -24.69 1.67 26.33
C THR A 541 -26.16 1.84 25.89
N THR A 542 -26.41 2.04 24.59
CA THR A 542 -27.76 2.16 24.01
C THR A 542 -28.35 0.80 23.61
N HIS A 543 -27.56 -0.13 23.02
CA HIS A 543 -28.01 -1.49 22.71
C HIS A 543 -26.93 -2.58 22.93
N PRO A 544 -27.23 -3.68 23.66
CA PRO A 544 -26.30 -4.78 23.84
C PRO A 544 -26.14 -5.61 22.56
N PHE A 545 -24.96 -6.20 22.35
CA PHE A 545 -24.71 -7.10 21.23
C PHE A 545 -25.35 -8.46 21.42
N SER A 546 -25.99 -8.99 20.37
CA SER A 546 -26.47 -10.37 20.38
C SER A 546 -25.34 -11.36 20.14
N LYS A 547 -25.53 -12.60 20.60
CA LYS A 547 -24.58 -13.71 20.38
C LYS A 547 -24.27 -13.91 18.89
N LYS A 548 -25.25 -13.63 18.01
CA LYS A 548 -25.06 -13.68 16.55
C LYS A 548 -23.92 -12.76 16.10
N VAL A 549 -23.89 -11.52 16.58
CA VAL A 549 -22.81 -10.57 16.26
C VAL A 549 -21.48 -11.05 16.84
N LEU A 550 -21.47 -11.42 18.13
CA LEU A 550 -20.24 -11.79 18.85
C LEU A 550 -19.55 -13.04 18.31
N ASP A 551 -20.30 -14.02 17.81
CA ASP A 551 -19.71 -15.22 17.21
C ASP A 551 -18.94 -14.90 15.90
N ARG A 552 -19.27 -13.77 15.25
CA ARG A 552 -18.73 -13.35 13.93
C ARG A 552 -17.64 -12.29 14.05
N ALA A 553 -17.48 -11.65 15.22
CA ALA A 553 -16.47 -10.61 15.46
C ALA A 553 -15.43 -11.01 16.52
N ASN A 554 -14.21 -10.49 16.44
CA ASN A 554 -13.29 -10.42 17.59
C ASN A 554 -13.57 -9.13 18.37
N THR A 555 -13.73 -9.20 19.69
CA THR A 555 -14.04 -8.01 20.53
C THR A 555 -12.86 -7.61 21.39
N ILE A 556 -12.19 -6.53 21.05
CA ILE A 556 -11.05 -6.00 21.81
C ILE A 556 -11.53 -4.89 22.75
N GLU A 557 -11.28 -5.08 24.05
CA GLU A 557 -11.54 -4.05 25.06
C GLU A 557 -10.43 -3.00 25.07
N PHE A 558 -10.83 -1.73 25.04
CA PHE A 558 -9.96 -0.57 24.93
C PHE A 558 -10.20 0.36 26.14
N ASN A 559 -9.62 -0.02 27.28
CA ASN A 559 -9.78 0.71 28.55
C ASN A 559 -8.53 1.49 28.96
N TYR A 560 -7.54 1.59 28.09
CA TYR A 560 -6.30 2.30 28.40
C TYR A 560 -6.45 3.80 28.10
N ILE A 561 -6.24 4.61 29.12
CA ILE A 561 -6.11 6.07 29.01
C ILE A 561 -4.78 6.43 29.68
N ASN A 562 -3.79 6.80 28.89
CA ASN A 562 -2.56 7.39 29.42
C ASN A 562 -2.48 8.87 29.00
N LEU A 563 -2.88 9.74 29.93
CA LEU A 563 -2.87 11.19 29.75
C LEU A 563 -1.45 11.78 29.80
N ALA A 564 -0.48 11.05 30.37
CA ALA A 564 0.91 11.50 30.52
C ALA A 564 1.77 11.12 29.31
N GLN A 565 1.16 11.02 28.14
CA GLN A 565 1.83 10.68 26.90
C GLN A 565 2.10 11.95 26.08
N TYR A 566 3.37 12.26 25.85
CA TYR A 566 3.78 13.44 25.08
C TYR A 566 4.26 13.02 23.67
N PRO A 567 4.02 13.84 22.64
CA PRO A 567 4.64 13.63 21.32
C PRO A 567 6.17 13.71 21.44
N ASP A 568 6.88 12.81 20.77
CA ASP A 568 8.34 12.88 20.68
C ASP A 568 8.74 14.06 19.78
N GLU A 569 9.55 15.00 20.28
CA GLU A 569 9.95 16.23 19.55
C GLU A 569 10.84 15.96 18.32
N ALA A 570 11.32 14.73 18.14
CA ALA A 570 12.35 14.36 17.16
C ALA A 570 11.82 13.73 15.85
N LEU A 571 10.53 13.83 15.55
CA LEU A 571 9.90 13.06 14.46
C LEU A 571 9.42 13.97 13.33
N ALA A 572 10.29 14.17 12.33
CA ALA A 572 9.96 14.84 11.08
C ALA A 572 9.82 13.84 9.92
N ASP A 573 8.84 14.16 9.07
CA ASP A 573 8.26 13.43 7.93
C ASP A 573 7.56 12.09 8.24
N ASP A 574 6.23 12.17 8.07
CA ASP A 574 5.23 11.34 8.73
C ASP A 574 4.66 10.27 7.78
N ASP A 575 5.00 10.35 6.49
CA ASP A 575 4.46 9.50 5.41
C ASP A 575 5.47 8.48 4.86
N GLU A 576 6.77 8.59 5.17
CA GLU A 576 7.82 7.72 4.61
C GLU A 576 7.90 6.31 5.23
N LEU A 577 7.21 6.05 6.34
CA LEU A 577 7.16 4.72 7.00
C LEU A 577 5.95 3.87 6.60
N ALA A 578 4.97 4.44 5.88
CA ALA A 578 3.82 3.68 5.42
C ALA A 578 4.29 2.60 4.46
N THR A 579 4.08 1.34 4.81
CA THR A 579 4.50 0.20 4.00
C THR A 579 3.29 -0.26 3.20
N GLN A 580 3.35 -0.20 1.87
CA GLN A 580 2.32 -0.85 1.07
C GLN A 580 2.45 -2.37 1.20
N VAL A 581 1.48 -3.00 1.87
CA VAL A 581 1.45 -4.46 2.05
C VAL A 581 0.40 -5.10 1.16
N SER A 582 0.71 -6.32 0.71
CA SER A 582 -0.27 -7.19 0.06
C SER A 582 -1.39 -7.57 1.02
N ASN A 583 -2.60 -7.75 0.50
CA ASN A 583 -3.74 -8.23 1.27
C ASN A 583 -3.47 -9.59 1.94
N SER A 584 -2.58 -10.41 1.38
CA SER A 584 -2.18 -11.69 1.99
C SER A 584 -1.62 -11.55 3.41
N PHE A 585 -1.10 -10.37 3.77
CA PHE A 585 -0.64 -10.07 5.13
C PHE A 585 -1.76 -10.16 6.17
N LEU A 586 -2.98 -9.74 5.81
CA LEU A 586 -4.15 -9.70 6.68
C LEU A 586 -5.19 -10.77 6.34
N ARG A 587 -5.19 -11.31 5.13
CA ARG A 587 -6.16 -12.32 4.71
C ARG A 587 -5.99 -13.58 5.56
N SER A 588 -7.10 -14.21 5.94
CA SER A 588 -7.05 -15.53 6.56
C SER A 588 -6.52 -16.57 5.57
N ASP A 589 -5.66 -17.45 6.05
CA ASP A 589 -5.15 -18.62 5.34
C ASP A 589 -6.06 -19.86 5.56
N TYR A 590 -6.96 -19.79 6.54
CA TYR A 590 -7.82 -20.91 6.95
C TYR A 590 -9.29 -20.48 7.05
N LEU A 591 -10.21 -21.37 6.67
CA LEU A 591 -11.66 -21.16 6.80
C LEU A 591 -12.29 -22.19 7.76
N GLN A 592 -11.78 -23.42 7.77
CA GLN A 592 -12.31 -24.53 8.56
C GLN A 592 -11.21 -25.27 9.33
N LEU A 593 -11.56 -25.91 10.44
CA LEU A 593 -10.57 -26.63 11.27
C LEU A 593 -9.83 -27.73 10.49
N VAL A 594 -10.47 -28.34 9.48
CA VAL A 594 -9.84 -29.36 8.64
C VAL A 594 -8.63 -28.83 7.87
N ASP A 595 -8.60 -27.53 7.56
CA ASP A 595 -7.51 -26.87 6.83
C ASP A 595 -6.20 -26.91 7.63
N VAL A 596 -6.28 -26.91 8.96
CA VAL A 596 -5.13 -26.82 9.87
C VAL A 596 -4.84 -28.10 10.65
N TYR A 597 -5.80 -29.04 10.68
CA TYR A 597 -5.73 -30.19 11.59
C TYR A 597 -4.54 -31.11 11.34
N GLY A 598 -4.07 -31.22 10.09
CA GLY A 598 -2.93 -32.05 9.73
C GLY A 598 -1.59 -31.54 10.28
N GLU A 599 -1.39 -30.23 10.28
CA GLU A 599 -0.12 -29.58 10.63
C GLU A 599 -0.09 -29.19 12.12
N TYR A 600 -1.19 -28.65 12.66
CA TYR A 600 -1.26 -28.10 14.02
C TYR A 600 -2.05 -29.00 14.99
N ARG A 601 -2.02 -30.31 14.78
CA ARG A 601 -2.86 -31.28 15.51
C ARG A 601 -2.78 -31.11 17.02
N ASP A 602 -1.57 -31.05 17.57
CA ASP A 602 -1.36 -31.00 19.02
C ASP A 602 -1.89 -29.69 19.63
N LEU A 603 -1.65 -28.54 18.98
CA LEU A 603 -2.20 -27.25 19.41
C LEU A 603 -3.72 -27.26 19.37
N VAL A 604 -4.32 -27.79 18.30
CA VAL A 604 -5.78 -27.88 18.14
C VAL A 604 -6.40 -28.74 19.24
N HIS A 605 -5.81 -29.90 19.56
CA HIS A 605 -6.30 -30.75 20.66
C HIS A 605 -6.19 -30.05 22.02
N ARG A 606 -5.01 -29.51 22.37
CA ARG A 606 -4.80 -28.80 23.65
C ARG A 606 -5.77 -27.62 23.82
N THR A 607 -5.95 -26.83 22.77
CA THR A 607 -6.88 -25.70 22.75
C THR A 607 -8.33 -26.16 22.90
N THR A 608 -8.72 -27.18 22.14
CA THR A 608 -10.09 -27.72 22.18
C THR A 608 -10.41 -28.32 23.55
N ASP A 609 -9.50 -29.06 24.16
CA ASP A 609 -9.69 -29.65 25.49
C ASP A 609 -9.88 -28.56 26.55
N MET A 610 -9.13 -27.46 26.47
CA MET A 610 -9.34 -26.31 27.34
C MET A 610 -10.72 -25.67 27.11
N LEU A 611 -11.11 -25.48 25.84
CA LEU A 611 -12.41 -24.92 25.49
C LEU A 611 -13.57 -25.83 25.94
N VAL A 612 -13.42 -27.14 25.90
CA VAL A 612 -14.43 -28.08 26.42
C VAL A 612 -14.65 -27.87 27.91
N LYS A 613 -13.58 -27.74 28.70
CA LYS A 613 -13.67 -27.44 30.15
C LYS A 613 -14.38 -26.11 30.40
N ILE A 614 -14.00 -25.06 29.66
CA ILE A 614 -14.65 -23.75 29.74
C ILE A 614 -16.12 -23.84 29.32
N ASN A 615 -16.44 -24.62 28.29
CA ASN A 615 -17.80 -24.76 27.80
C ASN A 615 -18.73 -25.40 28.83
N THR A 616 -18.25 -26.39 29.59
CA THR A 616 -19.00 -26.97 30.72
C THR A 616 -19.37 -25.91 31.76
N ILE A 617 -18.48 -24.94 32.03
CA ILE A 617 -18.78 -23.81 32.93
C ILE A 617 -19.85 -22.90 32.32
N LEU A 618 -19.72 -22.58 31.03
CA LEU A 618 -20.63 -21.66 30.34
C LEU A 618 -22.03 -22.25 30.08
N GLU A 619 -22.18 -23.58 30.07
CA GLU A 619 -23.46 -24.26 29.92
C GLU A 619 -24.44 -23.93 31.05
N GLU A 620 -23.96 -23.75 32.28
CA GLU A 620 -24.80 -23.38 33.45
C GLU A 620 -25.54 -22.05 33.26
N ILE A 621 -24.98 -21.14 32.47
CA ILE A 621 -25.54 -19.81 32.17
C ILE A 621 -26.07 -19.71 30.74
N HIS A 622 -26.25 -20.84 30.05
CA HIS A 622 -26.65 -20.92 28.64
C HIS A 622 -25.80 -20.06 27.70
N SER A 623 -24.52 -19.90 28.00
CA SER A 623 -23.55 -19.11 27.22
C SER A 623 -22.47 -19.98 26.59
N HIS A 624 -22.79 -21.24 26.29
CA HIS A 624 -21.89 -22.20 25.64
C HIS A 624 -21.47 -21.72 24.24
N VAL A 625 -20.25 -22.08 23.85
CA VAL A 625 -19.62 -21.72 22.58
C VAL A 625 -19.83 -22.82 21.53
N GLY A 626 -20.02 -22.42 20.27
CA GLY A 626 -20.12 -23.35 19.14
C GLY A 626 -18.80 -23.55 18.42
N PHE A 627 -18.81 -24.41 17.39
CA PHE A 627 -17.64 -24.73 16.57
C PHE A 627 -16.96 -23.50 15.96
N ARG A 628 -17.72 -22.47 15.58
CA ARG A 628 -17.16 -21.23 15.00
C ARG A 628 -16.25 -20.47 15.94
N ILE A 629 -16.54 -20.50 17.24
CA ILE A 629 -15.69 -19.85 18.25
C ILE A 629 -14.44 -20.69 18.48
N ARG A 630 -14.59 -22.01 18.59
CA ARG A 630 -13.46 -22.94 18.69
C ARG A 630 -12.48 -22.74 17.53
N ASP A 631 -12.98 -22.74 16.30
CA ASP A 631 -12.15 -22.62 15.10
C ASP A 631 -11.44 -21.27 15.06
N ALA A 632 -12.14 -20.18 15.40
CA ALA A 632 -11.53 -18.85 15.50
C ALA A 632 -10.39 -18.79 16.54
N ILE A 633 -10.61 -19.36 17.74
CA ILE A 633 -9.57 -19.40 18.78
C ILE A 633 -8.39 -20.25 18.32
N CYS A 634 -8.64 -21.39 17.67
CA CYS A 634 -7.57 -22.23 17.11
C CYS A 634 -6.76 -21.47 16.04
N PHE A 635 -7.42 -20.83 15.07
CA PHE A 635 -6.73 -20.07 14.03
C PHE A 635 -5.90 -18.93 14.61
N TYR A 636 -6.44 -18.19 15.59
CA TYR A 636 -5.70 -17.13 16.28
C TYR A 636 -4.39 -17.66 16.91
N LEU A 637 -4.47 -18.79 17.63
CA LEU A 637 -3.31 -19.39 18.27
C LEU A 637 -2.32 -19.96 17.25
N ILE A 638 -2.80 -20.55 16.15
CA ILE A 638 -1.94 -21.03 15.06
C ILE A 638 -1.17 -19.87 14.43
N TYR A 639 -1.84 -18.75 14.13
CA TYR A 639 -1.15 -17.56 13.62
C TYR A 639 -0.14 -17.03 14.64
N ASN A 640 -0.47 -17.04 15.93
CA ASN A 640 0.49 -16.66 16.96
C ASN A 640 1.69 -17.62 17.03
N GLU A 641 1.48 -18.93 16.87
CA GLU A 641 2.57 -19.92 16.83
C GLU A 641 3.44 -19.76 15.57
N ARG A 642 2.84 -19.42 14.41
CA ARG A 642 3.58 -19.14 13.17
C ARG A 642 4.40 -17.86 13.26
N PHE A 643 3.84 -16.78 13.80
CA PHE A 643 4.46 -15.44 13.75
C PHE A 643 5.15 -15.01 15.04
N GLN A 644 4.98 -15.75 16.14
CA GLN A 644 5.63 -15.52 17.43
C GLN A 644 5.43 -14.09 17.98
N LEU A 645 4.21 -13.55 17.85
CA LEU A 645 3.89 -12.17 18.26
C LEU A 645 3.62 -12.04 19.77
N LEU A 646 3.03 -13.06 20.37
CA LEU A 646 2.67 -13.15 21.79
C LEU A 646 3.18 -14.48 22.37
N SER A 647 3.36 -14.56 23.68
CA SER A 647 3.47 -15.87 24.34
C SER A 647 2.17 -16.65 24.21
N GLU A 648 2.23 -17.98 24.28
CA GLU A 648 1.04 -18.84 24.16
C GLU A 648 -0.02 -18.50 25.22
N ASP A 649 0.40 -18.34 26.49
CA ASP A 649 -0.51 -17.96 27.57
C ASP A 649 -1.10 -16.56 27.37
N ALA A 650 -0.34 -15.59 26.86
CA ALA A 650 -0.85 -14.25 26.54
C ALA A 650 -1.86 -14.29 25.37
N ALA A 651 -1.58 -15.07 24.34
CA ALA A 651 -2.49 -15.26 23.21
C ALA A 651 -3.82 -15.90 23.65
N LEU A 652 -3.75 -16.92 24.52
CA LEU A 652 -4.92 -17.55 25.14
C LEU A 652 -5.70 -16.58 26.03
N ASP A 653 -5.02 -15.82 26.89
CA ASP A 653 -5.63 -14.79 27.73
C ASP A 653 -6.44 -13.78 26.89
N MET A 654 -5.85 -13.32 25.78
CA MET A 654 -6.54 -12.44 24.82
C MET A 654 -7.77 -13.12 24.21
N GLN A 655 -7.74 -14.41 23.89
CA GLN A 655 -8.90 -15.11 23.34
C GLN A 655 -10.01 -15.33 24.37
N LEU A 656 -9.66 -15.60 25.64
CA LEU A 656 -10.65 -15.64 26.72
C LEU A 656 -11.37 -14.30 26.87
N LEU A 657 -10.61 -13.20 26.84
CA LEU A 657 -11.15 -11.84 26.91
C LEU A 657 -12.01 -11.47 25.69
N GLN A 658 -11.62 -11.88 24.47
CA GLN A 658 -12.28 -11.45 23.24
C GLN A 658 -13.45 -12.34 22.79
N LYS A 659 -13.47 -13.62 23.18
CA LYS A 659 -14.45 -14.61 22.70
C LYS A 659 -15.33 -15.21 23.78
N ILE A 660 -14.81 -15.32 25.01
CA ILE A 660 -15.52 -16.01 26.09
C ILE A 660 -16.25 -14.99 26.98
N LEU A 661 -15.49 -14.10 27.61
CA LEU A 661 -16.03 -13.13 28.57
C LEU A 661 -17.11 -12.18 28.01
N PRO A 662 -17.08 -11.73 26.73
CA PRO A 662 -18.11 -10.83 26.20
C PRO A 662 -19.52 -11.42 26.15
N ARG A 663 -19.63 -12.74 26.30
CA ARG A 663 -20.89 -13.50 26.28
C ARG A 663 -21.48 -13.66 27.69
N ILE A 664 -20.77 -13.21 28.72
CA ILE A 664 -21.20 -13.32 30.11
C ILE A 664 -21.87 -12.01 30.53
N GLN A 665 -23.17 -12.11 30.81
CA GLN A 665 -23.98 -11.04 31.37
C GLN A 665 -25.15 -11.64 32.15
N GLY A 666 -25.60 -10.96 33.18
CA GLY A 666 -26.76 -11.39 33.95
C GLY A 666 -26.67 -11.02 35.43
N SER A 667 -27.71 -11.45 36.14
CA SER A 667 -27.83 -11.35 37.59
C SER A 667 -27.94 -12.75 38.20
N GLY A 668 -27.50 -12.90 39.46
CA GLY A 668 -27.73 -14.11 40.25
C GLY A 668 -26.53 -15.04 40.44
N GLY A 669 -26.74 -16.08 41.26
CA GLY A 669 -25.69 -16.97 41.76
C GLY A 669 -25.06 -17.89 40.71
N SER A 670 -25.77 -18.25 39.64
CA SER A 670 -25.20 -19.05 38.54
C SER A 670 -24.11 -18.28 37.79
N VAL A 671 -24.31 -16.98 37.54
CA VAL A 671 -23.30 -16.09 36.94
C VAL A 671 -22.11 -15.93 37.88
N LYS A 672 -22.35 -15.73 39.19
CA LYS A 672 -21.26 -15.67 40.19
C LYS A 672 -20.42 -16.94 40.19
N ARG A 673 -21.06 -18.12 40.21
CA ARG A 673 -20.37 -19.42 40.16
C ARG A 673 -19.54 -19.58 38.89
N ALA A 674 -20.13 -19.28 37.72
CA ALA A 674 -19.43 -19.38 36.44
C ALA A 674 -18.20 -18.46 36.40
N LEU A 675 -18.32 -17.22 36.89
CA LEU A 675 -17.18 -16.29 36.99
C LEU A 675 -16.10 -16.80 37.95
N LEU A 676 -16.46 -17.39 39.09
CA LEU A 676 -15.49 -18.00 40.02
C LEU A 676 -14.77 -19.21 39.40
N GLN A 677 -15.48 -20.07 38.66
CA GLN A 677 -14.87 -21.19 37.94
C GLN A 677 -13.95 -20.70 36.81
N LEU A 678 -14.32 -19.63 36.09
CA LEU A 678 -13.43 -19.01 35.11
C LEU A 678 -12.22 -18.34 35.78
N MET A 679 -12.37 -17.82 36.99
CA MET A 679 -11.24 -17.32 37.78
C MET A 679 -10.26 -18.44 38.14
N GLU A 680 -10.75 -19.65 38.51
CA GLU A 680 -9.87 -20.82 38.71
C GLU A 680 -9.03 -21.12 37.46
N VAL A 681 -9.67 -21.06 36.27
CA VAL A 681 -8.98 -21.24 34.98
C VAL A 681 -7.94 -20.14 34.74
N ALA A 682 -8.26 -18.88 35.07
CA ALA A 682 -7.37 -17.74 34.88
C ALA A 682 -6.16 -17.75 35.82
N LEU A 683 -6.35 -18.23 37.05
CA LEU A 683 -5.29 -18.34 38.06
C LEU A 683 -4.48 -19.64 37.95
N ASP A 684 -5.00 -20.64 37.23
CA ASP A 684 -4.50 -22.03 37.21
C ASP A 684 -4.41 -22.63 38.63
N LYS A 685 -5.43 -22.34 39.46
CA LYS A 685 -5.50 -22.72 40.88
C LYS A 685 -6.94 -23.03 41.28
N SER A 686 -7.11 -24.00 42.18
CA SER A 686 -8.43 -24.29 42.77
C SER A 686 -8.80 -23.25 43.82
N LEU A 687 -10.04 -22.77 43.75
CA LEU A 687 -10.68 -21.83 44.65
C LEU A 687 -11.77 -22.54 45.46
N PRO A 688 -11.99 -22.16 46.73
CA PRO A 688 -13.07 -22.71 47.54
C PRO A 688 -14.43 -22.10 47.15
N ILE A 689 -14.92 -22.41 45.94
CA ILE A 689 -16.10 -21.79 45.32
C ILE A 689 -17.31 -21.81 46.25
N GLN A 690 -17.59 -22.95 46.90
CA GLN A 690 -18.76 -23.05 47.79
C GLN A 690 -18.70 -22.05 48.95
N LYS A 691 -17.52 -21.84 49.56
CA LYS A 691 -17.36 -20.84 50.63
C LYS A 691 -17.52 -19.42 50.11
N MET A 692 -17.01 -19.13 48.91
CA MET A 692 -17.11 -17.81 48.27
C MET A 692 -18.53 -17.49 47.75
N MET A 693 -19.34 -18.53 47.57
CA MET A 693 -20.77 -18.40 47.29
C MET A 693 -21.57 -18.11 48.57
N ASP A 694 -21.18 -18.73 49.69
CA ASP A 694 -21.89 -18.64 50.98
C ASP A 694 -21.50 -17.40 51.80
N ASP A 695 -20.29 -16.86 51.61
CA ASP A 695 -19.77 -15.68 52.30
C ASP A 695 -19.80 -14.45 51.36
N PRO A 696 -20.54 -13.38 51.72
CA PRO A 696 -20.57 -12.13 50.97
C PRO A 696 -19.33 -11.24 51.21
N THR A 697 -18.36 -11.66 52.03
CA THR A 697 -17.11 -10.90 52.17
C THR A 697 -16.32 -10.93 50.86
N GLU A 698 -15.93 -9.73 50.40
CA GLU A 698 -15.21 -9.51 49.15
C GLU A 698 -14.11 -10.56 48.96
N PRO A 699 -14.13 -11.33 47.86
CA PRO A 699 -12.91 -11.96 47.37
C PRO A 699 -11.88 -10.85 47.18
N ASN A 700 -10.97 -10.72 48.14
CA ASN A 700 -9.98 -9.64 48.20
C ASN A 700 -8.87 -9.93 47.17
N PHE A 701 -9.25 -10.08 45.89
CA PHE A 701 -8.36 -10.12 44.75
C PHE A 701 -7.77 -8.71 44.61
N LYS A 702 -6.83 -8.35 45.49
CA LYS A 702 -6.17 -7.04 45.49
C LYS A 702 -5.24 -6.94 44.29
N TRP A 703 -5.78 -6.48 43.17
CA TRP A 703 -5.02 -6.09 41.99
C TRP A 703 -4.58 -4.63 42.10
N ASN A 704 -3.65 -4.34 42.99
CA ASN A 704 -3.05 -3.00 43.06
C ASN A 704 -2.09 -2.82 41.88
N ALA A 705 -2.28 -1.76 41.10
CA ALA A 705 -1.32 -1.34 40.06
C ALA A 705 0.07 -1.17 40.69
N GLY A 706 0.95 -2.16 40.47
CA GLY A 706 2.32 -2.18 40.99
C GLY A 706 2.62 -3.20 42.10
N SER A 707 1.67 -4.01 42.55
CA SER A 707 1.97 -5.11 43.48
C SER A 707 1.02 -6.31 43.30
N SER A 708 1.49 -7.36 42.63
CA SER A 708 0.98 -8.71 42.81
C SER A 708 2.15 -9.68 42.84
N SER A 709 2.39 -10.29 44.01
CA SER A 709 3.38 -11.35 44.23
C SER A 709 2.87 -12.73 43.81
N GLU A 710 1.73 -12.81 43.10
CA GLU A 710 1.18 -14.06 42.60
C GLU A 710 1.35 -14.11 41.08
N ILE A 711 2.04 -15.15 40.60
CA ILE A 711 2.11 -15.48 39.17
C ILE A 711 0.69 -15.90 38.76
N VAL A 712 0.03 -15.04 37.98
CA VAL A 712 -1.29 -15.32 37.38
C VAL A 712 -1.08 -15.71 35.93
N ARG A 713 -1.67 -16.83 35.52
CA ARG A 713 -1.50 -17.39 34.18
C ARG A 713 -2.16 -16.52 33.11
N TYR A 714 -3.41 -16.11 33.32
CA TYR A 714 -4.18 -15.25 32.41
C TYR A 714 -4.57 -13.93 33.10
N PRO A 715 -3.63 -12.96 33.23
CA PRO A 715 -3.81 -11.76 34.04
C PRO A 715 -4.91 -10.81 33.55
N GLN A 716 -5.12 -10.65 32.23
CA GLN A 716 -6.13 -9.75 31.70
C GLN A 716 -7.54 -10.29 31.95
N SER A 717 -7.74 -11.58 31.68
CA SER A 717 -8.99 -12.28 31.98
C SER A 717 -9.29 -12.27 33.47
N ALA A 718 -8.30 -12.56 34.33
CA ALA A 718 -8.48 -12.53 35.77
C ALA A 718 -8.90 -11.13 36.28
N ARG A 719 -8.25 -10.07 35.77
CA ARG A 719 -8.61 -8.69 36.11
C ARG A 719 -10.05 -8.37 35.70
N LYS A 720 -10.47 -8.74 34.48
CA LYS A 720 -11.83 -8.50 34.00
C LYS A 720 -12.87 -9.30 34.79
N ILE A 721 -12.59 -10.57 35.09
CA ILE A 721 -13.47 -11.42 35.91
C ILE A 721 -13.62 -10.83 37.32
N ALA A 722 -12.53 -10.36 37.94
CA ALA A 722 -12.58 -9.72 39.26
C ALA A 722 -13.47 -8.47 39.26
N PHE A 723 -13.34 -7.64 38.23
CA PHE A 723 -14.22 -6.48 38.03
C PHE A 723 -15.69 -6.90 37.87
N MET A 724 -15.96 -7.92 37.06
CA MET A 724 -17.33 -8.42 36.84
C MET A 724 -17.94 -9.02 38.11
N LEU A 725 -17.17 -9.74 38.92
CA LEU A 725 -17.59 -10.27 40.22
C LEU A 725 -17.94 -9.15 41.19
N ARG A 726 -17.08 -8.14 41.31
CA ARG A 726 -17.31 -6.99 42.18
C ARG A 726 -18.60 -6.26 41.82
N ARG A 727 -18.84 -6.00 40.52
CA ARG A 727 -20.11 -5.39 40.07
C ARG A 727 -21.33 -6.26 40.35
N LEU A 728 -21.20 -7.58 40.20
CA LEU A 728 -22.30 -8.49 40.52
C LEU A 728 -22.68 -8.43 42.01
N GLU A 729 -21.70 -8.21 42.89
CA GLU A 729 -21.91 -8.06 44.34
C GLU A 729 -22.45 -6.67 44.72
N GLU A 730 -21.93 -5.61 44.11
CA GLU A 730 -22.33 -4.21 44.38
C GLU A 730 -23.69 -3.86 43.74
N ASP A 731 -23.88 -4.19 42.46
CA ASP A 731 -25.03 -3.76 41.64
C ASP A 731 -26.10 -4.86 41.45
N GLY A 732 -25.80 -6.10 41.84
CA GLY A 732 -26.67 -7.27 41.60
C GLY A 732 -26.74 -7.73 40.15
N PHE A 733 -26.02 -7.07 39.24
CA PHE A 733 -25.94 -7.38 37.81
C PHE A 733 -24.51 -7.14 37.31
N THR A 734 -24.06 -7.97 36.37
CA THR A 734 -22.76 -7.79 35.72
C THR A 734 -22.85 -8.03 34.23
N SER A 735 -22.00 -7.34 33.48
CA SER A 735 -21.85 -7.50 32.04
C SER A 735 -20.44 -7.10 31.66
N TYR A 736 -19.88 -7.83 30.69
CA TYR A 736 -18.59 -7.47 30.09
C TYR A 736 -18.58 -6.04 29.51
N TRP A 737 -19.73 -5.59 29.02
CA TRP A 737 -19.89 -4.33 28.29
C TRP A 737 -20.05 -3.10 29.19
N LEU A 738 -20.05 -3.31 30.51
CA LEU A 738 -20.09 -2.24 31.47
C LEU A 738 -18.65 -1.91 31.91
N SER A 739 -18.28 -0.64 31.82
CA SER A 739 -17.00 -0.09 32.32
C SER A 739 -17.15 0.60 33.67
#